data_AF-D7FRB8-F1
#
_entry.id   AF-D7FRB8-F1
#
_cell.length_a   1.000
_cell.length_b   1.000
_cell.length_c   1.000
_cell.angle_alpha   90.00
_cell.angle_beta   90.00
_cell.angle_gamma   90.00
#
_symmetry.space_group_name_H-M   'P 1'
#
loop_
_entity.id
_entity.type
_entity.pdbx_description
1 polymer ?
#
loop_
_entity_poly.entity_id
_entity_poly.type
_entity_poly.pdbx_seq_one_letter_code
_entity_poly.pdbx_strand_id
1 'polypeptide(L)'
;MLSAEAAASAIDTPATALGDATIKKSLEEVEEDGPLSSKHGDISGGSKPLPLERKLRPDVRTEDDSDSPDLYFDSISSSIPTVLLEGCLIPADMTSVKVKHDKPKTGNIAEHAIDGDPSTWWGRRGINRWMDIEFEGGEDGDSDVSGVAIAFFRGHRRSAFFDMTLYDKYDNVVAKRKDIESGGQTQDYETFYFEEHAEGSKVRLDFKGTTAGIWNAVAEVSICLHNIVTPAPVSPPTVPPLTSSGLTYVGCFMDDDTGLTRFLDDKSMQDENLTPQSCAEFCSGYKYMALQYSQDCFCADTYYTAERDAIPTDTCNMPCKGDENVICGGAWSNSIYIVGDPTEMTEEELAAQEGPKESDGVPRRKFTVINSCFEQVRLGATGGYVKALDDPTVESCPEGSVLDEAVGACFWGLPLPEDDKTFDIEPGGSIEVILDNNAVNGVRWSGNMWAATGCHSKVGCETASCLRNIGYPDGYCPPSTGPTGPVTKAEFTLVDTGVDYYDVTAIDGVNVPVEMKPDPLSSPLEKLEDPYWCSNPGGVSSMSEELEGCTWEFDATEIDGFPDHDMSMYLRWVRNDGLFTDCEDDSDCEDVEGEGVGQKLKCGALFGQDTLNGGVTEEMFPKKCGSNLGWHSPNAICGNSRSKPLGYFPNSFPFMCDKHTMQVIGDNSTYSDIYGCAGPIYGLSGYSRNAEDTACGCPDWPALGINAPSESTCYGKNPYWEALSVPWLKYLKRACPTAYCFPYDDHSSTFVCRNEDENNDHDGKNSMSYTIEFCPGDSQGNLLEW
;
A
#
# COMPACT_ATOMS: atom_id res chain seq x y z
N MET A 1 -18.92 11.35 31.05
CA MET A 1 -18.86 12.34 29.94
C MET A 1 -17.61 13.22 30.03
N LEU A 2 -16.50 12.70 30.59
CA LEU A 2 -15.18 13.32 30.69
C LEU A 2 -14.22 12.16 31.03
N SER A 3 -13.69 11.45 30.03
CA SER A 3 -12.53 10.52 30.13
C SER A 3 -12.32 9.70 28.85
N ALA A 4 -12.23 10.35 27.69
CA ALA A 4 -11.76 9.71 26.45
C ALA A 4 -10.99 10.70 25.54
N GLU A 5 -11.22 12.01 25.70
CA GLU A 5 -10.73 13.10 24.84
C GLU A 5 -9.24 13.49 25.02
N ALA A 6 -8.41 12.67 25.67
CA ALA A 6 -7.00 13.02 25.95
C ALA A 6 -5.97 12.02 25.38
N ALA A 7 -6.39 10.95 24.71
CA ALA A 7 -5.47 9.99 24.10
C ALA A 7 -5.19 10.28 22.61
N ALA A 8 -6.09 10.98 21.92
CA ALA A 8 -6.09 11.15 20.46
C ALA A 8 -5.10 12.22 19.91
N SER A 9 -4.28 12.86 20.75
CA SER A 9 -3.25 13.81 20.25
C SER A 9 -1.88 13.67 20.94
N ALA A 10 -1.71 12.67 21.81
CA ALA A 10 -0.51 12.53 22.64
C ALA A 10 0.50 11.50 22.09
N ILE A 11 0.38 11.11 20.82
CA ILE A 11 1.23 10.05 20.22
C ILE A 11 2.67 10.54 19.94
N ASP A 12 3.00 11.82 20.09
CA ASP A 12 4.33 12.34 19.71
C ASP A 12 5.12 13.11 20.80
N THR A 13 4.81 12.95 22.10
CA THR A 13 5.64 13.54 23.19
C THR A 13 6.40 12.49 24.01
N PRO A 14 7.74 12.50 24.04
CA PRO A 14 8.48 11.76 25.05
C PRO A 14 8.36 12.44 26.42
N ALA A 15 8.09 11.63 27.44
CA ALA A 15 7.99 12.03 28.83
C ALA A 15 9.21 12.86 29.30
N THR A 16 8.96 14.09 29.77
CA THR A 16 9.86 14.81 30.67
C THR A 16 9.14 15.12 31.96
N ALA A 17 9.34 14.28 33.00
CA ALA A 17 9.39 14.70 34.40
C ALA A 17 9.63 13.48 35.32
N LEU A 18 10.87 13.29 35.76
CA LEU A 18 11.16 12.67 37.06
C LEU A 18 12.47 13.27 37.60
N GLY A 19 12.32 14.06 38.66
CA GLY A 19 13.40 14.76 39.33
C GLY A 19 14.22 13.86 40.25
N ASP A 20 15.49 14.26 40.38
CA ASP A 20 16.38 14.10 41.54
C ASP A 20 16.46 12.72 42.22
N ALA A 21 17.46 11.92 41.80
CA ALA A 21 18.12 10.95 42.66
C ALA A 21 19.64 11.07 42.54
N THR A 22 20.23 11.64 43.59
CA THR A 22 21.66 11.88 43.78
C THR A 22 22.45 10.56 43.79
N ILE A 23 23.37 10.34 42.83
CA ILE A 23 24.37 9.27 42.94
C ILE A 23 25.72 9.84 43.38
N LYS A 24 26.09 9.50 44.62
CA LYS A 24 27.42 9.71 45.18
C LYS A 24 28.44 8.79 44.50
N LYS A 25 29.56 9.42 44.17
CA LYS A 25 30.86 8.87 43.82
C LYS A 25 31.40 7.93 44.92
N SER A 26 31.92 6.76 44.54
CA SER A 26 32.98 6.07 45.29
C SER A 26 33.85 5.22 44.36
N LEU A 27 35.13 5.58 44.35
CA LEU A 27 36.30 4.86 43.85
C LEU A 27 36.67 3.71 44.78
N GLU A 28 37.36 2.68 44.25
CA GLU A 28 38.53 1.92 44.78
C GLU A 28 38.66 0.63 43.91
N GLU A 29 39.66 0.45 43.04
CA GLU A 29 41.10 0.11 43.18
C GLU A 29 41.47 -1.35 43.54
N VAL A 30 42.65 -1.76 43.04
CA VAL A 30 43.53 -2.93 43.35
C VAL A 30 43.44 -4.11 42.34
N GLU A 31 44.32 -4.20 41.32
CA GLU A 31 45.70 -4.79 41.26
C GLU A 31 45.73 -6.33 41.25
N GLU A 32 46.12 -6.95 40.12
CA GLU A 32 47.43 -7.57 39.77
C GLU A 32 47.66 -8.97 40.37
N ASP A 33 47.87 -9.98 39.49
CA ASP A 33 49.11 -10.79 39.50
C ASP A 33 49.18 -11.73 38.28
N GLY A 34 50.38 -11.81 37.67
CA GLY A 34 50.68 -12.53 36.43
C GLY A 34 51.20 -13.99 36.59
N PRO A 35 52.22 -14.42 35.83
CA PRO A 35 52.05 -15.43 34.76
C PRO A 35 53.04 -16.62 34.82
N LEU A 36 52.85 -17.66 33.99
CA LEU A 36 53.85 -18.69 33.67
C LEU A 36 53.76 -19.10 32.17
N SER A 37 54.69 -18.65 31.32
CA SER A 37 55.89 -19.39 30.80
C SER A 37 55.56 -20.47 29.74
N SER A 38 55.69 -20.24 28.42
CA SER A 38 56.87 -20.10 27.53
C SER A 38 57.62 -21.41 27.17
N LYS A 39 57.71 -21.72 25.86
CA LYS A 39 58.87 -22.30 25.12
C LYS A 39 58.56 -22.25 23.60
N HIS A 40 59.09 -21.29 22.85
CA HIS A 40 60.35 -21.29 22.05
C HIS A 40 60.38 -22.19 20.80
N GLY A 41 60.58 -21.54 19.64
CA GLY A 41 60.98 -22.17 18.37
C GLY A 41 60.79 -21.28 17.13
N ASP A 42 61.71 -20.34 16.89
CA ASP A 42 61.84 -19.55 15.65
C ASP A 42 62.26 -20.42 14.43
N ILE A 43 61.89 -20.02 13.20
CA ILE A 43 62.79 -19.61 12.11
C ILE A 43 62.00 -19.09 10.87
N SER A 44 62.37 -17.86 10.50
CA SER A 44 62.19 -17.03 9.31
C SER A 44 61.63 -17.55 7.97
N GLY A 45 60.89 -16.66 7.29
CA GLY A 45 60.82 -16.57 5.82
C GLY A 45 59.64 -15.72 5.32
N GLY A 46 59.87 -14.45 4.99
CA GLY A 46 58.83 -13.51 4.56
C GLY A 46 58.47 -13.54 3.07
N SER A 47 57.23 -13.16 2.74
CA SER A 47 56.84 -12.24 1.64
C SER A 47 55.31 -12.04 1.64
N LYS A 48 54.87 -10.84 1.24
CA LYS A 48 53.56 -10.19 1.46
C LYS A 48 52.48 -10.56 0.38
N PRO A 49 51.22 -10.08 0.46
CA PRO A 49 49.99 -10.89 0.41
C PRO A 49 49.18 -10.80 -0.90
N LEU A 50 48.22 -11.72 -1.08
CA LEU A 50 47.08 -11.64 -2.02
C LEU A 50 45.80 -12.21 -1.37
N PRO A 51 44.60 -11.82 -1.84
CA PRO A 51 43.37 -11.69 -1.05
C PRO A 51 42.56 -12.99 -0.90
N LEU A 52 41.69 -13.01 0.11
CA LEU A 52 40.80 -14.12 0.48
C LEU A 52 39.65 -14.30 -0.52
N GLU A 53 39.67 -15.41 -1.26
CA GLU A 53 38.46 -16.02 -1.83
C GLU A 53 37.75 -16.89 -0.79
N ARG A 54 36.44 -16.68 -0.65
CA ARG A 54 35.53 -17.37 0.25
C ARG A 54 35.08 -18.69 -0.40
N LYS A 55 35.49 -19.83 0.17
CA LYS A 55 35.13 -21.18 -0.28
C LYS A 55 33.64 -21.48 -0.08
N LEU A 56 32.99 -21.89 -1.17
CA LEU A 56 31.71 -22.59 -1.23
C LEU A 56 31.88 -24.09 -0.88
N ARG A 57 31.04 -24.61 0.03
CA ARG A 57 30.33 -25.91 0.01
C ARG A 57 29.67 -26.19 1.38
N PRO A 58 28.49 -26.83 1.37
CA PRO A 58 28.34 -28.07 2.13
C PRO A 58 27.83 -29.23 1.26
N ASP A 59 27.75 -30.39 1.91
CA ASP A 59 27.95 -31.74 1.39
C ASP A 59 26.90 -32.32 0.43
N VAL A 60 27.42 -33.15 -0.47
CA VAL A 60 26.67 -34.09 -1.32
C VAL A 60 26.34 -35.33 -0.49
N ARG A 61 25.04 -35.60 -0.31
CA ARG A 61 24.55 -36.93 0.10
C ARG A 61 24.08 -37.67 -1.15
N THR A 62 24.67 -38.83 -1.39
CA THR A 62 24.34 -39.75 -2.48
C THR A 62 23.17 -40.64 -2.06
N GLU A 63 22.00 -40.47 -2.71
CA GLU A 63 20.92 -41.47 -2.73
C GLU A 63 20.32 -41.51 -4.16
N ASP A 64 19.68 -42.64 -4.47
CA ASP A 64 19.59 -43.36 -5.75
C ASP A 64 18.84 -42.73 -6.95
N ASP A 65 19.24 -43.20 -8.13
CA ASP A 65 18.61 -43.05 -9.47
C ASP A 65 17.31 -43.87 -9.59
N SER A 66 16.23 -43.49 -8.90
CA SER A 66 14.86 -43.94 -9.27
C SER A 66 13.77 -43.19 -8.50
N ASP A 67 13.26 -42.09 -9.04
CA ASP A 67 11.86 -41.72 -8.84
C ASP A 67 11.41 -40.83 -10.01
N SER A 68 10.75 -41.47 -10.95
CA SER A 68 9.94 -40.87 -11.99
C SER A 68 8.51 -40.86 -11.45
N PRO A 69 7.78 -39.73 -11.40
CA PRO A 69 6.33 -39.79 -11.38
C PRO A 69 5.86 -39.78 -12.84
N ASP A 70 5.53 -40.97 -13.33
CA ASP A 70 4.74 -41.17 -14.55
C ASP A 70 3.32 -40.59 -14.36
N LEU A 71 2.93 -39.76 -15.34
CA LEU A 71 1.69 -39.84 -16.14
C LEU A 71 0.37 -40.17 -15.42
N TYR A 72 -0.47 -39.14 -15.26
CA TYR A 72 -1.90 -39.24 -15.55
C TYR A 72 -2.28 -38.07 -16.46
N PHE A 73 -2.86 -38.40 -17.63
CA PHE A 73 -3.46 -37.46 -18.57
C PHE A 73 -4.82 -37.03 -18.02
N ASP A 74 -5.05 -35.72 -17.92
CA ASP A 74 -6.39 -35.17 -18.09
C ASP A 74 -6.40 -34.36 -19.37
N SER A 75 -7.27 -34.78 -20.28
CA SER A 75 -7.48 -34.15 -21.58
C SER A 75 -8.24 -32.85 -21.39
N ILE A 76 -7.55 -31.72 -21.48
CA ILE A 76 -8.20 -30.42 -21.60
C ILE A 76 -8.49 -30.18 -23.08
N SER A 77 -9.77 -29.88 -23.35
CA SER A 77 -10.29 -29.51 -24.65
C SER A 77 -9.66 -28.21 -25.14
N SER A 78 -9.16 -28.25 -26.37
CA SER A 78 -8.54 -27.16 -27.10
C SER A 78 -9.47 -25.96 -27.34
N SER A 79 -9.18 -24.82 -26.71
CA SER A 79 -9.14 -23.48 -27.31
C SER A 79 -9.00 -22.43 -26.22
N ILE A 80 -7.79 -21.87 -26.07
CA ILE A 80 -7.53 -20.67 -25.26
C ILE A 80 -8.13 -19.47 -26.01
N PRO A 81 -8.94 -18.60 -25.35
CA PRO A 81 -9.04 -17.23 -25.81
C PRO A 81 -7.72 -16.56 -25.45
N THR A 82 -6.97 -16.19 -26.48
CA THR A 82 -5.74 -15.41 -26.41
C THR A 82 -5.98 -14.17 -25.54
N VAL A 83 -5.65 -14.25 -24.25
CA VAL A 83 -5.46 -13.05 -23.43
C VAL A 83 -4.21 -12.40 -24.02
N LEU A 84 -4.42 -11.35 -24.80
CA LEU A 84 -3.36 -10.50 -25.31
C LEU A 84 -2.59 -9.99 -24.09
N LEU A 85 -1.38 -10.50 -23.89
CA LEU A 85 -0.40 -9.81 -23.06
C LEU A 85 -0.16 -8.48 -23.79
N GLU A 86 -0.81 -7.40 -23.34
CA GLU A 86 -0.80 -6.13 -24.09
C GLU A 86 0.65 -5.71 -24.36
N GLY A 87 0.96 -5.51 -25.64
CA GLY A 87 2.30 -5.16 -26.09
C GLY A 87 3.27 -6.34 -26.32
N CYS A 88 2.91 -7.60 -26.08
CA CYS A 88 3.80 -8.74 -26.31
C CYS A 88 3.32 -9.68 -27.43
N LEU A 89 4.27 -10.23 -28.19
CA LEU A 89 4.04 -11.16 -29.29
C LEU A 89 3.43 -12.46 -28.78
N ILE A 90 2.41 -12.97 -29.46
CA ILE A 90 1.82 -14.26 -29.11
C ILE A 90 2.89 -15.33 -29.39
N PRO A 91 3.00 -16.41 -28.59
CA PRO A 91 3.97 -17.48 -28.85
C PRO A 91 3.95 -18.00 -30.30
N ALA A 92 2.80 -17.99 -30.97
CA ALA A 92 2.64 -18.34 -32.38
C ALA A 92 3.35 -17.40 -33.38
N ASP A 93 3.72 -16.18 -32.97
CA ASP A 93 4.46 -15.20 -33.77
C ASP A 93 6.00 -15.43 -33.68
N MET A 94 6.43 -16.39 -32.86
CA MET A 94 7.84 -16.79 -32.75
C MET A 94 8.24 -17.66 -33.94
N THR A 95 9.35 -17.31 -34.60
CA THR A 95 9.80 -18.01 -35.82
C THR A 95 10.62 -19.26 -35.51
N SER A 96 11.43 -19.23 -34.46
CA SER A 96 12.16 -20.41 -34.01
C SER A 96 12.64 -20.31 -32.56
N VAL A 97 12.79 -21.47 -31.92
CA VAL A 97 13.42 -21.60 -30.61
C VAL A 97 14.58 -22.60 -30.70
N LYS A 98 15.74 -22.24 -30.16
CA LYS A 98 16.95 -23.08 -30.15
C LYS A 98 17.47 -23.18 -28.73
N VAL A 99 17.79 -24.39 -28.28
CA VAL A 99 18.30 -24.61 -26.91
C VAL A 99 19.67 -25.26 -26.90
N LYS A 100 20.44 -24.98 -25.84
CA LYS A 100 21.74 -25.62 -25.63
C LYS A 100 21.59 -27.10 -25.28
N HIS A 101 22.11 -27.97 -26.14
CA HIS A 101 22.05 -29.44 -26.04
C HIS A 101 20.63 -30.01 -26.16
N ASP A 102 20.16 -30.11 -27.40
CA ASP A 102 18.86 -30.67 -27.72
C ASP A 102 18.92 -32.16 -28.07
N LYS A 103 19.36 -33.01 -27.13
CA LYS A 103 19.15 -34.45 -27.31
C LYS A 103 17.74 -34.79 -26.80
N PRO A 104 16.82 -35.26 -27.65
CA PRO A 104 15.45 -35.55 -27.24
C PRO A 104 15.46 -36.69 -26.23
N LYS A 105 15.14 -36.38 -24.97
CA LYS A 105 14.41 -37.29 -24.10
C LYS A 105 12.94 -36.91 -24.23
N THR A 106 12.09 -37.92 -24.39
CA THR A 106 10.66 -37.79 -24.71
C THR A 106 9.93 -36.87 -23.74
N GLY A 107 9.25 -35.83 -24.26
CA GLY A 107 8.22 -35.08 -23.56
C GLY A 107 8.42 -33.56 -23.44
N ASN A 108 9.66 -33.06 -23.24
CA ASN A 108 9.88 -31.65 -22.87
C ASN A 108 10.89 -30.97 -23.81
N ILE A 109 10.47 -30.69 -25.05
CA ILE A 109 11.32 -30.14 -26.13
C ILE A 109 11.35 -28.61 -26.11
N ALA A 110 12.11 -27.97 -26.99
CA ALA A 110 12.29 -26.51 -26.96
C ALA A 110 11.03 -25.77 -27.43
N GLU A 111 10.32 -26.38 -28.38
CA GLU A 111 9.12 -25.87 -29.03
C GLU A 111 7.96 -25.69 -28.04
N HIS A 112 7.94 -26.48 -26.96
CA HIS A 112 7.01 -26.38 -25.84
C HIS A 112 7.18 -25.13 -24.96
N ALA A 113 8.02 -24.18 -25.36
CA ALA A 113 8.17 -22.90 -24.67
C ALA A 113 7.61 -21.74 -25.50
N ILE A 114 7.10 -22.02 -26.70
CA ILE A 114 6.56 -21.04 -27.63
C ILE A 114 5.32 -21.57 -28.37
N ASP A 115 4.70 -22.66 -27.91
CA ASP A 115 3.56 -23.29 -28.60
C ASP A 115 2.21 -22.76 -28.14
N GLY A 116 2.18 -21.89 -27.12
CA GLY A 116 0.97 -21.33 -26.54
C GLY A 116 0.17 -22.35 -25.73
N ASP A 117 0.79 -23.47 -25.33
CA ASP A 117 0.21 -24.50 -24.48
C ASP A 117 0.93 -24.56 -23.12
N PRO A 118 0.39 -23.92 -22.07
CA PRO A 118 1.02 -23.89 -20.75
C PRO A 118 1.05 -25.26 -20.05
N SER A 119 0.37 -26.28 -20.62
CA SER A 119 0.44 -27.66 -20.15
C SER A 119 1.69 -28.40 -20.64
N THR A 120 2.39 -27.84 -21.63
CA THR A 120 3.69 -28.32 -22.08
C THR A 120 4.82 -27.44 -21.54
N TRP A 121 6.04 -27.98 -21.53
CA TRP A 121 7.20 -27.18 -21.11
C TRP A 121 8.50 -27.70 -21.71
N TRP A 122 9.45 -26.79 -21.91
CA TRP A 122 10.86 -27.14 -22.05
C TRP A 122 11.47 -27.43 -20.69
N GLY A 123 12.36 -28.42 -20.59
CA GLY A 123 13.05 -28.72 -19.33
C GLY A 123 14.45 -29.31 -19.47
N ARG A 124 15.46 -28.69 -18.86
CA ARG A 124 16.86 -29.20 -18.87
C ARG A 124 17.57 -28.97 -17.54
N ARG A 125 18.29 -29.99 -17.08
CA ARG A 125 19.17 -29.92 -15.89
C ARG A 125 20.55 -29.35 -16.23
N GLY A 126 21.05 -28.43 -15.40
CA GLY A 126 22.38 -27.84 -15.45
C GLY A 126 22.36 -26.32 -15.36
N ILE A 127 23.49 -25.75 -14.97
CA ILE A 127 23.76 -24.30 -15.07
C ILE A 127 24.26 -23.96 -16.48
N ASN A 128 24.09 -22.71 -16.91
CA ASN A 128 24.47 -22.22 -18.25
C ASN A 128 23.77 -22.99 -19.38
N ARG A 129 22.49 -23.28 -19.19
CA ARG A 129 21.57 -23.75 -20.24
C ARG A 129 20.93 -22.52 -20.85
N TRP A 130 20.97 -22.41 -22.17
CA TRP A 130 20.39 -21.26 -22.84
C TRP A 130 19.28 -21.67 -23.80
N MET A 131 18.38 -20.72 -24.01
CA MET A 131 17.34 -20.73 -25.03
C MET A 131 17.47 -19.44 -25.86
N ASP A 132 17.56 -19.58 -27.18
CA ASP A 132 17.49 -18.49 -28.14
C ASP A 132 16.10 -18.52 -28.76
N ILE A 133 15.44 -17.38 -28.80
CA ILE A 133 14.09 -17.20 -29.32
C ILE A 133 14.16 -16.14 -30.42
N GLU A 134 13.86 -16.55 -31.65
CA GLU A 134 13.86 -15.71 -32.85
C GLU A 134 12.40 -15.36 -33.20
N PHE A 135 12.12 -14.11 -33.51
CA PHE A 135 10.77 -13.59 -33.81
C PHE A 135 10.79 -12.73 -35.07
N GLU A 136 9.63 -12.55 -35.72
CA GLU A 136 9.56 -11.70 -36.92
C GLU A 136 9.79 -10.23 -36.55
N GLY A 137 10.73 -9.59 -37.25
CA GLY A 137 11.00 -8.16 -37.14
C GLY A 137 10.01 -7.32 -37.96
N GLY A 138 10.00 -6.00 -37.75
CA GLY A 138 9.29 -5.04 -38.59
C GLY A 138 9.83 -4.98 -40.04
N GLU A 139 9.44 -3.97 -40.84
CA GLU A 139 9.83 -3.86 -42.27
C GLU A 139 11.35 -3.94 -42.53
N ASP A 140 12.17 -3.62 -41.51
CA ASP A 140 13.64 -3.67 -41.56
C ASP A 140 14.26 -4.94 -40.94
N GLY A 141 13.46 -5.86 -40.37
CA GLY A 141 13.91 -7.15 -39.84
C GLY A 141 14.35 -7.18 -38.37
N ASP A 142 14.21 -6.08 -37.64
CA ASP A 142 14.28 -5.99 -36.17
C ASP A 142 12.97 -5.37 -35.65
N SER A 143 12.63 -5.60 -34.39
CA SER A 143 11.49 -4.97 -33.69
C SER A 143 11.95 -4.30 -32.41
N ASP A 144 11.29 -3.22 -32.01
CA ASP A 144 11.61 -2.50 -30.78
C ASP A 144 11.14 -3.29 -29.54
N VAL A 145 12.07 -3.96 -28.86
CA VAL A 145 11.80 -4.88 -27.75
C VAL A 145 12.03 -4.20 -26.40
N SER A 146 11.03 -4.23 -25.54
CA SER A 146 11.08 -3.71 -24.16
C SER A 146 11.38 -4.81 -23.13
N GLY A 147 11.04 -6.06 -23.41
CA GLY A 147 11.21 -7.15 -22.44
C GLY A 147 10.80 -8.53 -22.91
N VAL A 148 10.70 -9.45 -21.96
CA VAL A 148 10.33 -10.86 -22.17
C VAL A 148 9.36 -11.27 -21.06
N ALA A 149 8.24 -11.87 -21.43
CA ALA A 149 7.34 -12.51 -20.48
C ALA A 149 7.57 -14.01 -20.47
N ILE A 150 7.69 -14.61 -19.28
CA ILE A 150 8.04 -16.03 -19.12
C ILE A 150 7.09 -16.67 -18.11
N ALA A 151 6.42 -17.75 -18.52
CA ALA A 151 5.72 -18.64 -17.61
C ALA A 151 6.65 -19.80 -17.24
N PHE A 152 6.90 -19.99 -15.95
CA PHE A 152 7.77 -21.08 -15.45
C PHE A 152 6.97 -22.31 -15.06
N PHE A 153 7.40 -23.49 -15.51
CA PHE A 153 6.76 -24.75 -15.06
C PHE A 153 6.94 -24.91 -13.55
N ARG A 154 5.82 -24.93 -12.81
CA ARG A 154 5.77 -24.85 -11.34
C ARG A 154 6.43 -23.58 -10.77
N GLY A 155 6.28 -22.43 -11.44
CA GLY A 155 6.80 -21.15 -10.98
C GLY A 155 6.35 -20.85 -9.55
N HIS A 156 5.08 -21.08 -9.20
CA HIS A 156 4.51 -20.95 -7.84
C HIS A 156 5.15 -21.77 -6.71
N ARG A 157 6.19 -22.57 -7.00
CA ARG A 157 6.90 -23.37 -5.97
C ARG A 157 8.41 -23.12 -5.95
N ARG A 158 8.94 -22.32 -6.87
CA ARG A 158 10.38 -22.08 -7.01
C ARG A 158 10.69 -20.89 -7.91
N SER A 159 11.65 -20.08 -7.49
CA SER A 159 12.22 -19.01 -8.31
C SER A 159 13.24 -19.56 -9.29
N ALA A 160 13.22 -19.09 -10.53
CA ALA A 160 14.20 -19.37 -11.56
C ALA A 160 15.24 -18.25 -11.65
N PHE A 161 16.50 -18.62 -11.87
CA PHE A 161 17.62 -17.68 -12.01
C PHE A 161 18.10 -17.66 -13.46
N PHE A 162 18.21 -16.48 -14.08
CA PHE A 162 18.65 -16.37 -15.47
C PHE A 162 19.25 -14.99 -15.82
N ASP A 163 19.88 -14.90 -16.99
CA ASP A 163 20.21 -13.63 -17.65
C ASP A 163 19.41 -13.53 -18.95
N MET A 164 19.14 -12.32 -19.43
CA MET A 164 18.56 -12.08 -20.75
C MET A 164 19.47 -11.19 -21.60
N THR A 165 19.59 -11.50 -22.89
CA THR A 165 20.37 -10.72 -23.85
C THR A 165 19.58 -10.57 -25.15
N LEU A 166 19.42 -9.34 -25.63
CA LEU A 166 18.79 -9.04 -26.91
C LEU A 166 19.86 -8.87 -27.99
N TYR A 167 19.60 -9.44 -29.16
CA TYR A 167 20.45 -9.35 -30.35
C TYR A 167 19.71 -8.72 -31.52
N ASP A 168 20.43 -7.90 -32.30
CA ASP A 168 19.98 -7.45 -33.62
C ASP A 168 20.09 -8.58 -34.67
N LYS A 169 19.57 -8.32 -35.88
CA LYS A 169 19.63 -9.26 -37.02
C LYS A 169 21.05 -9.60 -37.49
N TYR A 170 22.05 -8.88 -37.01
CA TYR A 170 23.47 -9.10 -37.32
C TYR A 170 24.20 -9.84 -36.17
N ASP A 171 23.47 -10.36 -35.18
CA ASP A 171 23.99 -11.02 -33.98
C ASP A 171 24.82 -10.11 -33.05
N ASN A 172 24.66 -8.78 -33.14
CA ASN A 172 25.25 -7.85 -32.16
C ASN A 172 24.35 -7.76 -30.93
N VAL A 173 24.96 -7.68 -29.74
CA VAL A 173 24.22 -7.45 -28.50
C VAL A 173 23.78 -5.99 -28.43
N VAL A 174 22.47 -5.76 -28.31
CA VAL A 174 21.88 -4.42 -28.23
C VAL A 174 21.33 -4.09 -26.85
N ALA A 175 20.87 -5.08 -26.08
CA ALA A 175 20.46 -4.92 -24.69
C ALA A 175 20.80 -6.16 -23.86
N LYS A 176 21.02 -5.99 -22.55
CA LYS A 176 21.34 -7.09 -21.65
C LYS A 176 20.95 -6.79 -20.22
N ARG A 177 20.32 -7.75 -19.55
CA ARG A 177 20.06 -7.73 -18.10
C ARG A 177 20.56 -9.04 -17.47
N LYS A 178 21.18 -8.94 -16.30
CA LYS A 178 21.81 -10.06 -15.61
C LYS A 178 21.23 -10.28 -14.21
N ASP A 179 21.48 -11.46 -13.69
CA ASP A 179 21.19 -11.87 -12.31
C ASP A 179 19.71 -11.71 -11.95
N ILE A 180 18.84 -12.10 -12.90
CA ILE A 180 17.40 -12.07 -12.77
C ILE A 180 16.93 -13.29 -11.97
N GLU A 181 15.98 -13.05 -11.06
CA GLU A 181 15.27 -14.05 -10.27
C GLU A 181 13.77 -13.89 -10.51
N SER A 182 13.05 -14.98 -10.78
CA SER A 182 11.58 -14.97 -10.90
C SER A 182 10.91 -14.98 -9.52
N GLY A 183 9.66 -14.50 -9.45
CA GLY A 183 8.91 -14.32 -8.21
C GLY A 183 8.63 -15.62 -7.46
N GLY A 184 8.49 -16.74 -8.19
CA GLY A 184 8.33 -18.05 -7.55
C GLY A 184 6.94 -18.29 -6.96
N GLN A 185 5.95 -17.47 -7.34
CA GLN A 185 4.61 -17.40 -6.76
C GLN A 185 3.48 -17.70 -7.76
N THR A 186 3.75 -17.66 -9.07
CA THR A 186 2.73 -17.90 -10.12
C THR A 186 3.17 -18.96 -11.14
N GLN A 187 2.21 -19.57 -11.86
CA GLN A 187 2.48 -20.36 -13.08
C GLN A 187 2.19 -19.59 -14.36
N ASP A 188 1.60 -18.40 -14.24
CA ASP A 188 1.32 -17.51 -15.36
C ASP A 188 2.58 -16.73 -15.77
N TYR A 189 2.45 -15.91 -16.80
CA TYR A 189 3.55 -15.09 -17.30
C TYR A 189 4.04 -14.09 -16.24
N GLU A 190 5.34 -14.08 -15.99
CA GLU A 190 6.05 -13.00 -15.31
C GLU A 190 6.80 -12.17 -16.36
N THR A 191 6.66 -10.84 -16.35
CA THR A 191 7.31 -9.96 -17.33
C THR A 191 8.63 -9.39 -16.80
N PHE A 192 9.67 -9.48 -17.62
CA PHE A 192 11.03 -9.03 -17.30
C PHE A 192 11.51 -8.05 -18.36
N TYR A 193 11.72 -6.80 -17.97
CA TYR A 193 12.17 -5.72 -18.86
C TYR A 193 13.69 -5.62 -18.96
N PHE A 194 14.17 -5.11 -20.10
CA PHE A 194 15.52 -4.54 -20.22
C PHE A 194 15.57 -3.15 -19.53
N GLU A 195 16.76 -2.65 -19.20
CA GLU A 195 16.92 -1.30 -18.63
C GLU A 195 16.49 -0.20 -19.61
N GLU A 196 16.73 -0.43 -20.90
CA GLU A 196 16.26 0.39 -22.02
C GLU A 196 15.73 -0.57 -23.10
N HIS A 197 14.67 -0.16 -23.80
CA HIS A 197 14.18 -0.87 -24.99
C HIS A 197 15.18 -0.73 -26.14
N ALA A 198 15.20 -1.70 -27.06
CA ALA A 198 16.09 -1.66 -28.21
C ALA A 198 15.56 -2.49 -29.38
N GLU A 199 15.96 -2.11 -30.59
CA GLU A 199 15.69 -2.84 -31.83
C GLU A 199 16.43 -4.18 -31.86
N GLY A 200 15.68 -5.28 -31.87
CA GLY A 200 16.25 -6.62 -31.95
C GLY A 200 15.33 -7.66 -32.61
N SER A 201 15.90 -8.82 -32.93
CA SER A 201 15.20 -9.93 -33.61
C SER A 201 15.41 -11.28 -32.94
N LYS A 202 16.25 -11.31 -31.88
CA LYS A 202 16.48 -12.52 -31.09
C LYS A 202 16.78 -12.23 -29.63
N VAL A 203 16.09 -12.93 -28.74
CA VAL A 203 16.37 -12.94 -27.30
C VAL A 203 17.07 -14.24 -26.90
N ARG A 204 18.12 -14.14 -26.08
CA ARG A 204 18.73 -15.26 -25.36
C ARG A 204 18.37 -15.20 -23.88
N LEU A 205 17.89 -16.31 -23.36
CA LEU A 205 17.72 -16.57 -21.93
C LEU A 205 18.80 -17.57 -21.46
N ASP A 206 19.68 -17.16 -20.55
CA ASP A 206 20.75 -17.98 -19.97
C ASP A 206 20.38 -18.42 -18.55
N PHE A 207 19.88 -19.63 -18.39
CA PHE A 207 19.41 -20.17 -17.10
C PHE A 207 20.54 -20.70 -16.20
N LYS A 208 20.40 -20.41 -14.91
CA LYS A 208 21.34 -20.71 -13.80
C LYS A 208 20.75 -21.70 -12.78
N GLY A 209 19.56 -22.25 -13.01
CA GLY A 209 18.84 -23.14 -12.11
C GLY A 209 17.65 -22.47 -11.44
N THR A 210 17.16 -23.09 -10.37
CA THR A 210 16.06 -22.60 -9.53
C THR A 210 16.43 -22.72 -8.05
N THR A 211 15.63 -22.15 -7.16
CA THR A 211 15.77 -22.35 -5.70
C THR A 211 15.63 -23.81 -5.28
N ALA A 212 14.92 -24.62 -6.06
CA ALA A 212 14.78 -26.07 -5.86
C ALA A 212 15.94 -26.91 -6.43
N GLY A 213 16.91 -26.27 -7.11
CA GLY A 213 18.10 -26.91 -7.67
C GLY A 213 18.34 -26.59 -9.14
N ILE A 214 19.30 -27.28 -9.76
CA ILE A 214 19.81 -26.93 -11.11
C ILE A 214 18.91 -27.33 -12.28
N TRP A 215 17.62 -27.56 -12.06
CA TRP A 215 16.66 -27.81 -13.14
C TRP A 215 16.09 -26.49 -13.65
N ASN A 216 16.07 -26.30 -14.98
CA ASN A 216 15.43 -25.16 -15.64
C ASN A 216 14.22 -25.71 -16.39
N ALA A 217 13.05 -25.11 -16.20
CA ALA A 217 11.83 -25.53 -16.87
C ALA A 217 10.94 -24.33 -17.18
N VAL A 218 10.58 -24.17 -18.45
CA VAL A 218 9.86 -23.01 -18.99
C VAL A 218 8.65 -23.52 -19.74
N ALA A 219 7.46 -23.08 -19.32
CA ALA A 219 6.19 -23.45 -19.94
C ALA A 219 5.92 -22.56 -21.15
N GLU A 220 6.10 -21.25 -21.02
CA GLU A 220 5.87 -20.33 -22.14
C GLU A 220 6.80 -19.13 -22.11
N VAL A 221 7.05 -18.56 -23.29
CA VAL A 221 7.79 -17.31 -23.47
C VAL A 221 7.12 -16.44 -24.52
N SER A 222 7.00 -15.16 -24.22
CA SER A 222 6.52 -14.10 -25.13
C SER A 222 7.52 -12.93 -25.14
N ILE A 223 7.67 -12.26 -26.29
CA ILE A 223 8.55 -11.08 -26.43
C ILE A 223 7.70 -9.82 -26.37
N CYS A 224 8.04 -8.88 -25.49
CA CYS A 224 7.32 -7.63 -25.31
C CYS A 224 7.93 -6.51 -26.17
N LEU A 225 7.10 -5.87 -26.98
CA LEU A 225 7.45 -4.77 -27.87
C LEU A 225 7.09 -3.42 -27.24
N HIS A 226 7.82 -2.37 -27.62
CA HIS A 226 7.67 -1.03 -27.06
C HIS A 226 6.45 -0.26 -27.64
N ASN A 227 6.01 -0.56 -28.88
CA ASN A 227 5.03 0.28 -29.60
C ASN A 227 4.04 -0.47 -30.52
N ILE A 228 3.14 -1.29 -29.98
CA ILE A 228 1.91 -1.63 -30.71
C ILE A 228 0.87 -0.54 -30.42
N VAL A 229 0.65 0.30 -31.44
CA VAL A 229 -0.37 1.34 -31.53
C VAL A 229 -1.74 0.82 -31.10
N THR A 230 -2.26 1.31 -29.97
CA THR A 230 -3.66 1.18 -29.60
C THR A 230 -4.51 2.22 -30.36
N PRO A 231 -5.66 1.85 -30.94
CA PRO A 231 -6.69 2.83 -31.27
C PRO A 231 -7.23 3.46 -29.98
N ALA A 232 -7.70 4.71 -30.09
CA ALA A 232 -8.11 5.61 -29.00
C ALA A 232 -8.80 4.95 -27.78
N PRO A 233 -8.57 5.45 -26.56
CA PRO A 233 -9.07 4.84 -25.34
C PRO A 233 -10.61 4.85 -25.34
N VAL A 234 -11.18 3.65 -25.39
CA VAL A 234 -12.53 3.41 -24.91
C VAL A 234 -12.37 3.19 -23.41
N SER A 235 -13.11 3.95 -22.61
CA SER A 235 -13.11 3.84 -21.15
C SER A 235 -13.22 2.37 -20.72
N PRO A 236 -12.42 1.89 -19.76
CA PRO A 236 -12.50 0.51 -19.30
C PRO A 236 -13.93 0.20 -18.83
N PRO A 237 -14.51 -0.95 -19.22
CA PRO A 237 -15.84 -1.34 -18.77
C PRO A 237 -15.84 -1.42 -17.23
N THR A 238 -16.78 -0.71 -16.62
CA THR A 238 -16.86 -0.55 -15.17
C THR A 238 -17.75 -1.64 -14.56
N VAL A 239 -17.43 -2.07 -13.35
CA VAL A 239 -18.40 -2.79 -12.51
C VAL A 239 -19.54 -1.80 -12.22
N PRO A 240 -20.83 -2.19 -12.32
CA PRO A 240 -21.93 -1.25 -12.11
C PRO A 240 -21.80 -0.55 -10.75
N PRO A 241 -22.00 0.79 -10.69
CA PRO A 241 -21.91 1.52 -9.44
C PRO A 241 -22.97 1.01 -8.44
N LEU A 242 -22.53 0.82 -7.20
CA LEU A 242 -23.38 0.53 -6.05
C LEU A 242 -24.52 1.56 -5.99
N THR A 243 -25.77 1.06 -5.94
CA THR A 243 -27.03 1.76 -5.59
C THR A 243 -27.98 2.31 -6.67
N SER A 244 -27.68 2.31 -7.97
CA SER A 244 -28.66 2.89 -8.94
C SER A 244 -29.74 1.93 -9.47
N SER A 245 -29.65 0.61 -9.24
CA SER A 245 -30.53 -0.37 -9.91
C SER A 245 -30.98 -1.59 -9.07
N GLY A 246 -30.90 -1.56 -7.74
CA GLY A 246 -31.37 -2.67 -6.88
C GLY A 246 -30.54 -3.96 -6.98
N LEU A 247 -29.26 -3.81 -7.35
CA LEU A 247 -28.28 -4.89 -7.48
C LEU A 247 -27.03 -4.53 -6.67
N THR A 248 -26.55 -5.47 -5.87
CA THR A 248 -25.30 -5.33 -5.09
C THR A 248 -24.29 -6.33 -5.61
N TYR A 249 -23.15 -5.86 -6.12
CA TYR A 249 -22.05 -6.73 -6.55
C TYR A 249 -21.36 -7.36 -5.35
N VAL A 250 -21.16 -8.67 -5.37
CA VAL A 250 -20.57 -9.45 -4.27
C VAL A 250 -19.08 -9.74 -4.53
N GLY A 251 -18.71 -9.98 -5.78
CA GLY A 251 -17.33 -10.31 -6.15
C GLY A 251 -17.23 -11.25 -7.35
N CYS A 252 -16.00 -11.58 -7.72
CA CYS A 252 -15.68 -12.55 -8.77
C CYS A 252 -15.35 -13.92 -8.16
N PHE A 253 -15.91 -15.01 -8.70
CA PHE A 253 -15.74 -16.36 -8.14
C PHE A 253 -15.55 -17.42 -9.23
N MET A 254 -14.59 -18.33 -9.07
CA MET A 254 -14.33 -19.40 -10.05
C MET A 254 -15.25 -20.61 -9.83
N ASP A 255 -15.82 -21.15 -10.90
CA ASP A 255 -16.45 -22.49 -10.91
C ASP A 255 -15.43 -23.58 -10.57
N ASP A 256 -15.91 -24.73 -10.07
CA ASP A 256 -15.05 -25.89 -9.81
C ASP A 256 -14.61 -26.59 -11.10
N ASP A 257 -13.30 -26.75 -11.21
CA ASP A 257 -12.52 -27.35 -12.29
C ASP A 257 -12.76 -28.86 -12.46
N THR A 258 -13.54 -29.49 -11.57
CA THR A 258 -14.00 -30.88 -11.72
C THR A 258 -15.24 -31.04 -12.60
N GLY A 259 -15.96 -29.94 -12.92
CA GLY A 259 -17.19 -29.98 -13.71
C GLY A 259 -18.36 -30.73 -13.06
N LEU A 260 -18.27 -31.05 -11.76
CA LEU A 260 -19.29 -31.81 -11.03
C LEU A 260 -20.31 -30.91 -10.30
N THR A 261 -20.01 -29.62 -10.10
CA THR A 261 -20.90 -28.62 -9.48
C THR A 261 -20.63 -27.22 -10.04
N ARG A 262 -21.66 -26.54 -10.55
CA ARG A 262 -21.61 -25.11 -10.92
C ARG A 262 -21.85 -24.24 -9.68
N PHE A 263 -21.22 -23.06 -9.58
CA PHE A 263 -21.27 -22.20 -8.39
C PHE A 263 -22.70 -21.71 -8.06
N LEU A 264 -23.53 -21.50 -9.08
CA LEU A 264 -24.97 -21.30 -9.01
C LEU A 264 -25.64 -22.09 -10.14
N ASP A 265 -26.61 -22.97 -9.86
CA ASP A 265 -27.28 -23.76 -10.89
C ASP A 265 -28.78 -24.04 -10.71
N ASP A 266 -29.44 -23.40 -9.73
CA ASP A 266 -30.88 -23.62 -9.48
C ASP A 266 -31.75 -23.22 -10.69
N LYS A 267 -31.39 -22.11 -11.35
CA LYS A 267 -32.02 -21.63 -12.58
C LYS A 267 -30.99 -20.93 -13.47
N SER A 268 -31.06 -21.12 -14.78
CA SER A 268 -30.11 -20.47 -15.70
C SER A 268 -30.73 -20.13 -17.06
N MET A 269 -30.16 -19.12 -17.72
CA MET A 269 -30.43 -18.74 -19.10
C MET A 269 -29.15 -18.31 -19.82
N GLN A 270 -29.17 -18.39 -21.14
CA GLN A 270 -28.19 -17.73 -22.01
C GLN A 270 -28.95 -16.68 -22.83
N ASP A 271 -28.42 -15.46 -22.90
CA ASP A 271 -29.00 -14.36 -23.66
C ASP A 271 -27.93 -13.60 -24.44
N GLU A 272 -28.13 -13.52 -25.76
CA GLU A 272 -27.26 -12.80 -26.67
C GLU A 272 -27.36 -11.27 -26.50
N ASN A 273 -28.30 -10.76 -25.68
CA ASN A 273 -28.35 -9.37 -25.24
C ASN A 273 -28.37 -9.27 -23.70
N LEU A 274 -27.64 -10.15 -23.01
CA LEU A 274 -27.60 -10.17 -21.54
C LEU A 274 -27.09 -8.84 -20.97
N THR A 275 -27.78 -8.35 -19.94
CA THR A 275 -27.36 -7.24 -19.07
C THR A 275 -27.53 -7.69 -17.61
N PRO A 276 -26.84 -7.07 -16.63
CA PRO A 276 -27.10 -7.40 -15.22
C PRO A 276 -28.58 -7.24 -14.86
N GLN A 277 -29.25 -6.21 -15.38
CA GLN A 277 -30.66 -5.94 -15.11
C GLN A 277 -31.58 -7.01 -15.72
N SER A 278 -31.32 -7.45 -16.95
CA SER A 278 -32.11 -8.54 -17.55
C SER A 278 -31.91 -9.87 -16.84
N CYS A 279 -30.70 -10.13 -16.30
CA CYS A 279 -30.46 -11.27 -15.44
C CYS A 279 -31.19 -11.13 -14.09
N ALA A 280 -31.21 -9.94 -13.49
CA ALA A 280 -31.92 -9.68 -12.25
C ALA A 280 -33.42 -9.90 -12.38
N GLU A 281 -34.03 -9.42 -13.47
CA GLU A 281 -35.43 -9.67 -13.80
C GLU A 281 -35.70 -11.17 -13.97
N PHE A 282 -34.81 -11.88 -14.64
CA PHE A 282 -34.90 -13.34 -14.79
C PHE A 282 -34.76 -14.07 -13.45
N CYS A 283 -33.88 -13.61 -12.58
CA CYS A 283 -33.64 -14.15 -11.24
C CYS A 283 -34.60 -13.61 -10.18
N SER A 284 -35.68 -12.92 -10.58
CA SER A 284 -36.73 -12.49 -9.65
C SER A 284 -37.25 -13.68 -8.83
N GLY A 285 -37.12 -13.57 -7.50
CA GLY A 285 -37.47 -14.61 -6.54
C GLY A 285 -36.30 -15.49 -6.07
N TYR A 286 -35.07 -15.23 -6.54
CA TYR A 286 -33.83 -15.82 -6.05
C TYR A 286 -32.97 -14.77 -5.35
N LYS A 287 -32.19 -15.17 -4.34
CA LYS A 287 -31.32 -14.26 -3.57
C LYS A 287 -30.11 -13.76 -4.35
N TYR A 288 -29.51 -14.62 -5.16
CA TYR A 288 -28.31 -14.33 -5.92
C TYR A 288 -28.53 -14.53 -7.41
N MET A 289 -27.81 -13.73 -8.18
CA MET A 289 -27.55 -14.01 -9.58
C MET A 289 -26.05 -14.05 -9.86
N ALA A 290 -25.65 -14.82 -10.85
CA ALA A 290 -24.30 -14.81 -11.39
C ALA A 290 -24.34 -14.55 -12.90
N LEU A 291 -23.44 -13.68 -13.34
CA LEU A 291 -23.15 -13.45 -14.75
C LEU A 291 -21.85 -14.18 -15.07
N GLN A 292 -21.86 -14.98 -16.13
CA GLN A 292 -20.70 -15.70 -16.62
C GLN A 292 -20.66 -15.61 -18.13
N TYR A 293 -19.47 -15.75 -18.71
CA TYR A 293 -19.31 -15.97 -20.13
C TYR A 293 -19.96 -14.92 -21.06
N SER A 294 -20.04 -13.65 -20.63
CA SER A 294 -20.70 -12.52 -21.32
C SER A 294 -22.21 -12.62 -21.54
N GLN A 295 -22.79 -13.81 -21.44
CA GLN A 295 -24.14 -14.12 -21.93
C GLN A 295 -24.91 -15.09 -21.03
N ASP A 296 -24.23 -15.71 -20.06
CA ASP A 296 -24.83 -16.69 -19.18
C ASP A 296 -25.27 -16.02 -17.88
N CYS A 297 -26.49 -16.33 -17.46
CA CYS A 297 -27.11 -15.84 -16.24
C CYS A 297 -27.57 -17.03 -15.43
N PHE A 298 -27.18 -17.06 -14.15
CA PHE A 298 -27.53 -18.09 -13.20
C PHE A 298 -28.23 -17.45 -12.00
N CYS A 299 -29.18 -18.15 -11.40
CA CYS A 299 -29.88 -17.75 -10.19
C CYS A 299 -29.75 -18.88 -9.16
N ALA A 300 -29.61 -18.51 -7.90
CA ALA A 300 -29.67 -19.44 -6.78
C ALA A 300 -30.04 -18.70 -5.48
N ASP A 301 -30.56 -19.42 -4.50
CA ASP A 301 -30.80 -18.87 -3.16
C ASP A 301 -29.57 -18.94 -2.26
N THR A 302 -28.57 -19.71 -2.68
CA THR A 302 -27.27 -19.84 -2.03
C THR A 302 -26.18 -19.97 -3.10
N TYR A 303 -25.00 -19.42 -2.85
CA TYR A 303 -23.76 -19.81 -3.55
C TYR A 303 -22.85 -20.50 -2.52
N TYR A 304 -22.06 -21.51 -2.93
CA TYR A 304 -21.32 -22.37 -2.00
C TYR A 304 -20.28 -21.59 -1.16
N THR A 305 -20.31 -21.77 0.17
CA THR A 305 -19.42 -21.12 1.16
C THR A 305 -18.32 -22.03 1.73
N ALA A 306 -17.99 -23.14 1.06
CA ALA A 306 -16.87 -23.97 1.48
C ALA A 306 -15.56 -23.47 0.84
N GLU A 307 -14.77 -22.72 1.62
CA GLU A 307 -13.30 -22.58 1.45
C GLU A 307 -12.78 -22.01 0.11
N ARG A 308 -13.57 -21.24 -0.67
CA ARG A 308 -13.05 -20.52 -1.85
C ARG A 308 -13.27 -19.02 -1.72
N ASP A 309 -12.17 -18.30 -1.55
CA ASP A 309 -12.13 -16.83 -1.54
C ASP A 309 -12.61 -16.26 -2.88
N ALA A 310 -13.11 -15.01 -2.85
CA ALA A 310 -13.27 -14.25 -4.08
C ALA A 310 -11.92 -14.17 -4.80
N ILE A 311 -11.94 -14.40 -6.11
CA ILE A 311 -10.74 -14.31 -6.94
C ILE A 311 -10.55 -12.86 -7.42
N PRO A 312 -9.33 -12.47 -7.82
CA PRO A 312 -9.06 -11.18 -8.45
C PRO A 312 -10.10 -10.81 -9.52
N THR A 313 -10.56 -9.56 -9.52
CA THR A 313 -11.66 -9.07 -10.38
C THR A 313 -11.32 -9.12 -11.87
N ASP A 314 -10.04 -9.09 -12.22
CA ASP A 314 -9.51 -9.29 -13.57
C ASP A 314 -9.81 -10.67 -14.16
N THR A 315 -10.26 -11.63 -13.34
CA THR A 315 -10.74 -12.93 -13.82
C THR A 315 -12.19 -12.85 -14.30
N CYS A 316 -12.99 -11.89 -13.78
CA CYS A 316 -14.30 -11.53 -14.32
C CYS A 316 -14.13 -10.30 -15.21
N ASN A 317 -13.61 -10.51 -16.41
CA ASN A 317 -13.18 -9.45 -17.32
C ASN A 317 -13.96 -9.40 -18.63
N MET A 318 -15.02 -10.19 -18.78
CA MET A 318 -15.74 -10.28 -20.03
C MET A 318 -16.96 -9.37 -20.03
N PRO A 319 -17.06 -8.45 -21.01
CA PRO A 319 -18.19 -7.52 -21.09
C PRO A 319 -19.49 -8.26 -21.41
N CYS A 320 -20.61 -7.71 -20.95
CA CYS A 320 -21.94 -8.21 -21.24
C CYS A 320 -22.26 -8.08 -22.74
N LYS A 321 -22.87 -9.11 -23.34
CA LYS A 321 -23.30 -9.02 -24.76
C LYS A 321 -24.36 -7.95 -25.02
N GLY A 322 -25.20 -7.65 -24.02
CA GLY A 322 -26.22 -6.61 -24.09
C GLY A 322 -25.75 -5.21 -23.67
N ASP A 323 -24.58 -5.09 -23.05
CA ASP A 323 -23.96 -3.82 -22.66
C ASP A 323 -22.43 -3.97 -22.54
N GLU A 324 -21.71 -3.58 -23.59
CA GLU A 324 -20.25 -3.75 -23.67
C GLU A 324 -19.47 -2.94 -22.62
N ASN A 325 -20.12 -1.99 -21.92
CA ASN A 325 -19.50 -1.16 -20.90
C ASN A 325 -19.54 -1.77 -19.50
N VAL A 326 -20.16 -2.95 -19.35
CA VAL A 326 -20.40 -3.59 -18.07
C VAL A 326 -19.86 -5.02 -18.09
N ILE A 327 -19.25 -5.45 -16.99
CA ILE A 327 -18.71 -6.81 -16.84
C ILE A 327 -19.81 -7.84 -16.52
N CYS A 328 -19.80 -8.96 -17.27
CA CYS A 328 -20.67 -10.13 -17.10
C CYS A 328 -19.84 -11.42 -16.88
N GLY A 329 -19.04 -11.44 -15.82
CA GLY A 329 -18.20 -12.57 -15.43
C GLY A 329 -16.98 -12.76 -16.34
N GLY A 330 -16.50 -13.99 -16.40
CA GLY A 330 -15.39 -14.41 -17.27
C GLY A 330 -15.49 -15.88 -17.65
N ALA A 331 -14.40 -16.43 -18.19
CA ALA A 331 -14.35 -17.85 -18.54
C ALA A 331 -14.25 -18.69 -17.25
N TRP A 332 -15.34 -19.40 -16.91
CA TRP A 332 -15.49 -20.14 -15.64
C TRP A 332 -15.49 -19.26 -14.39
N SER A 333 -15.62 -17.95 -14.53
CA SER A 333 -15.67 -17.01 -13.40
C SER A 333 -16.99 -16.25 -13.42
N ASN A 334 -17.59 -16.14 -12.24
CA ASN A 334 -18.93 -15.65 -12.01
C ASN A 334 -18.84 -14.28 -11.34
N SER A 335 -19.40 -13.27 -11.99
CA SER A 335 -19.72 -12.00 -11.35
C SER A 335 -21.00 -12.20 -10.55
N ILE A 336 -20.90 -12.32 -9.22
CA ILE A 336 -22.05 -12.59 -8.35
C ILE A 336 -22.67 -11.27 -7.89
N TYR A 337 -24.00 -11.21 -7.93
CA TYR A 337 -24.80 -10.09 -7.45
C TYR A 337 -25.92 -10.58 -6.52
N ILE A 338 -26.33 -9.73 -5.59
CA ILE A 338 -27.56 -9.90 -4.80
C ILE A 338 -28.71 -9.27 -5.59
N VAL A 339 -29.84 -10.00 -5.68
CA VAL A 339 -31.05 -9.56 -6.39
C VAL A 339 -32.12 -9.15 -5.38
N GLY A 340 -32.44 -7.86 -5.30
CA GLY A 340 -33.57 -7.34 -4.49
C GLY A 340 -33.22 -6.21 -3.52
N ASP A 341 -34.25 -5.57 -2.98
CA ASP A 341 -34.16 -4.54 -1.94
C ASP A 341 -33.88 -5.22 -0.59
N PRO A 342 -32.78 -4.89 0.13
CA PRO A 342 -32.38 -5.54 1.38
C PRO A 342 -33.43 -5.50 2.50
N THR A 343 -34.53 -4.76 2.33
CA THR A 343 -35.63 -4.63 3.29
C THR A 343 -36.57 -5.85 3.39
N GLU A 344 -36.43 -6.87 2.53
CA GLU A 344 -37.28 -8.09 2.58
C GLU A 344 -36.55 -9.38 3.04
N MET A 345 -35.30 -9.30 3.51
CA MET A 345 -34.56 -10.48 3.98
C MET A 345 -35.00 -10.91 5.39
N THR A 346 -34.94 -12.22 5.66
CA THR A 346 -35.36 -12.79 6.97
C THR A 346 -34.25 -12.72 8.02
N GLU A 347 -34.62 -12.67 9.30
CA GLU A 347 -33.69 -12.57 10.46
C GLU A 347 -32.61 -13.68 10.49
N GLU A 348 -32.85 -14.83 9.84
CA GLU A 348 -31.90 -15.94 9.75
C GLU A 348 -30.77 -15.67 8.73
N GLU A 349 -30.99 -14.73 7.80
CA GLU A 349 -30.11 -14.43 6.68
C GLU A 349 -29.12 -13.29 6.96
N LEU A 350 -29.43 -12.37 7.88
CA LEU A 350 -28.46 -11.41 8.42
C LEU A 350 -27.33 -12.12 9.20
N ALA A 351 -27.65 -13.23 9.86
CA ALA A 351 -26.70 -13.99 10.66
C ALA A 351 -25.60 -14.71 9.85
N ALA A 352 -25.76 -14.83 8.52
CA ALA A 352 -24.83 -15.54 7.63
C ALA A 352 -23.77 -14.63 6.97
N GLN A 353 -23.89 -13.31 7.08
CA GLN A 353 -22.87 -12.33 6.67
C GLN A 353 -21.84 -12.02 7.76
N GLU A 354 -22.07 -12.52 8.96
CA GLU A 354 -21.20 -12.31 10.11
C GLU A 354 -20.06 -13.33 10.06
N GLY A 355 -18.82 -12.84 9.99
CA GLY A 355 -17.60 -13.65 10.09
C GLY A 355 -17.58 -14.52 11.36
N PRO A 356 -16.57 -15.41 11.52
CA PRO A 356 -16.58 -16.44 12.57
C PRO A 356 -16.93 -15.87 13.94
N LYS A 357 -18.14 -16.20 14.41
CA LYS A 357 -18.61 -15.85 15.75
C LYS A 357 -17.89 -16.72 16.76
N GLU A 358 -17.28 -16.10 17.76
CA GLU A 358 -16.83 -16.82 18.96
C GLU A 358 -18.02 -17.21 19.84
N SER A 359 -17.74 -17.95 20.92
CA SER A 359 -18.71 -18.56 21.86
C SER A 359 -19.76 -17.62 22.46
N ASP A 360 -19.61 -16.32 22.21
CA ASP A 360 -20.35 -15.23 22.81
C ASP A 360 -21.33 -14.59 21.81
N GLY A 361 -21.30 -15.01 20.53
CA GLY A 361 -22.30 -14.65 19.50
C GLY A 361 -22.09 -13.30 18.80
N VAL A 362 -20.98 -12.58 19.03
CA VAL A 362 -20.69 -11.27 18.41
C VAL A 362 -19.74 -11.44 17.20
N PRO A 363 -20.04 -10.84 16.03
CA PRO A 363 -19.15 -10.86 14.87
C PRO A 363 -17.83 -10.16 15.18
N ARG A 364 -16.70 -10.71 14.71
CA ARG A 364 -15.42 -10.00 14.73
C ARG A 364 -15.49 -8.81 13.78
N ARG A 365 -14.96 -7.67 14.22
CA ARG A 365 -14.80 -6.49 13.38
C ARG A 365 -13.66 -6.73 12.39
N LYS A 366 -13.75 -6.13 11.21
CA LYS A 366 -12.68 -6.18 10.21
C LYS A 366 -12.38 -4.81 9.61
N PHE A 367 -11.17 -4.71 9.08
CA PHE A 367 -10.79 -3.69 8.12
C PHE A 367 -10.65 -4.33 6.74
N THR A 368 -11.29 -3.76 5.72
CA THR A 368 -11.05 -4.11 4.32
C THR A 368 -10.19 -3.02 3.71
N VAL A 369 -8.94 -3.33 3.34
CA VAL A 369 -8.00 -2.36 2.78
C VAL A 369 -7.90 -2.58 1.27
N ILE A 370 -8.18 -1.55 0.48
CA ILE A 370 -8.21 -1.58 -0.99
C ILE A 370 -7.08 -0.69 -1.53
N ASN A 371 -6.35 -1.19 -2.52
CA ASN A 371 -5.39 -0.39 -3.27
C ASN A 371 -5.98 0.02 -4.63
N SER A 372 -6.46 1.25 -4.74
CA SER A 372 -6.89 1.85 -6.01
C SER A 372 -5.77 2.65 -6.69
N CYS A 373 -4.55 2.64 -6.13
CA CYS A 373 -3.39 3.30 -6.72
C CYS A 373 -2.92 2.58 -8.00
N PHE A 374 -2.25 3.29 -8.91
CA PHE A 374 -1.65 2.69 -10.11
C PHE A 374 -0.40 1.84 -9.82
N GLU A 375 0.15 1.94 -8.61
CA GLU A 375 1.34 1.21 -8.17
C GLU A 375 1.03 0.31 -6.97
N GLN A 376 1.89 -0.69 -6.77
CA GLN A 376 1.83 -1.52 -5.57
C GLN A 376 2.04 -0.66 -4.33
N VAL A 377 1.19 -0.87 -3.32
CA VAL A 377 1.36 -0.26 -1.99
C VAL A 377 1.65 -1.35 -0.97
N ARG A 378 2.42 -1.01 0.06
CA ARG A 378 2.58 -1.83 1.26
C ARG A 378 1.77 -1.25 2.40
N LEU A 379 0.88 -2.04 2.96
CA LEU A 379 0.12 -1.68 4.16
C LEU A 379 1.06 -1.61 5.37
N GLY A 380 1.14 -0.44 5.98
CA GLY A 380 1.75 -0.23 7.29
C GLY A 380 0.70 0.03 8.36
N ALA A 381 1.00 -0.35 9.60
CA ALA A 381 0.14 -0.10 10.76
C ALA A 381 0.96 0.14 12.04
N THR A 382 0.40 0.92 12.96
CA THR A 382 0.94 1.14 14.31
C THR A 382 -0.18 1.19 15.34
N GLY A 383 0.07 0.64 16.53
CA GLY A 383 -0.89 0.66 17.63
C GLY A 383 -0.71 1.85 18.55
N GLY A 384 -1.81 2.44 19.00
CA GLY A 384 -1.85 3.53 19.95
C GLY A 384 -1.45 3.11 21.36
N TYR A 385 -1.13 4.10 22.20
CA TYR A 385 -0.77 3.89 23.60
C TYR A 385 -1.92 3.23 24.40
N VAL A 386 -1.60 2.21 25.19
CA VAL A 386 -2.55 1.52 26.08
C VAL A 386 -2.32 1.92 27.53
N LYS A 387 -1.11 1.68 28.04
CA LYS A 387 -0.70 2.04 29.41
C LYS A 387 0.81 2.01 29.58
N ALA A 388 1.33 2.76 30.54
CA ALA A 388 2.69 2.61 31.03
C ALA A 388 2.80 1.41 31.98
N LEU A 389 3.98 0.82 32.05
CA LEU A 389 4.33 -0.20 33.05
C LEU A 389 5.22 0.42 34.12
N ASP A 390 4.92 0.12 35.39
CA ASP A 390 5.77 0.58 36.50
C ASP A 390 7.12 -0.17 36.49
N ASP A 391 7.12 -1.44 36.07
CA ASP A 391 8.32 -2.24 35.82
C ASP A 391 8.10 -3.21 34.63
N PRO A 392 8.64 -2.91 33.43
CA PRO A 392 8.44 -3.72 32.23
C PRO A 392 9.14 -5.08 32.28
N THR A 393 9.94 -5.38 33.30
CA THR A 393 10.63 -6.68 33.45
C THR A 393 9.80 -7.73 34.20
N VAL A 394 8.69 -7.33 34.80
CA VAL A 394 7.81 -8.19 35.63
C VAL A 394 6.33 -8.06 35.28
N GLU A 395 5.90 -6.92 34.73
CA GLU A 395 4.52 -6.72 34.30
C GLU A 395 4.34 -7.09 32.81
N SER A 396 3.23 -7.74 32.49
CA SER A 396 2.86 -8.06 31.11
C SER A 396 1.85 -7.06 30.56
N CYS A 397 1.89 -6.85 29.25
CA CYS A 397 0.86 -6.08 28.57
C CYS A 397 -0.49 -6.81 28.57
N PRO A 398 -1.61 -6.06 28.57
CA PRO A 398 -2.94 -6.62 28.35
C PRO A 398 -3.00 -7.46 27.07
N GLU A 399 -3.90 -8.43 27.04
CA GLU A 399 -4.16 -9.22 25.83
C GLU A 399 -4.54 -8.29 24.66
N GLY A 400 -4.00 -8.57 23.46
CA GLY A 400 -4.14 -7.69 22.31
C GLY A 400 -3.23 -6.47 22.29
N SER A 401 -2.25 -6.35 23.21
CA SER A 401 -1.26 -5.26 23.24
C SER A 401 0.18 -5.77 23.37
N VAL A 402 1.14 -4.99 22.87
CA VAL A 402 2.57 -5.31 22.75
C VAL A 402 3.40 -4.30 23.55
N LEU A 403 4.44 -4.78 24.24
CA LEU A 403 5.38 -3.96 24.99
C LEU A 403 6.40 -3.30 24.07
N ASP A 404 6.57 -1.99 24.19
CA ASP A 404 7.81 -1.32 23.81
C ASP A 404 8.73 -1.23 25.04
N GLU A 405 9.80 -2.02 25.07
CA GLU A 405 10.78 -2.03 26.16
C GLU A 405 11.57 -0.72 26.27
N ALA A 406 11.80 -0.01 25.16
CA ALA A 406 12.55 1.23 25.15
C ALA A 406 11.74 2.38 25.76
N VAL A 407 10.41 2.36 25.56
CA VAL A 407 9.49 3.34 26.13
C VAL A 407 8.98 2.92 27.52
N GLY A 408 8.94 1.61 27.82
CA GLY A 408 8.37 1.07 29.05
C GLY A 408 6.85 1.12 29.08
N ALA A 409 6.20 0.98 27.93
CA ALA A 409 4.74 1.09 27.80
C ALA A 409 4.17 0.07 26.81
N CYS A 410 2.90 -0.26 27.01
CA CYS A 410 2.12 -1.13 26.15
C CYS A 410 1.39 -0.32 25.09
N PHE A 411 1.39 -0.84 23.87
CA PHE A 411 0.72 -0.29 22.69
C PHE A 411 -0.20 -1.35 22.09
N TRP A 412 -1.27 -0.96 21.41
CA TRP A 412 -2.15 -1.93 20.77
C TRP A 412 -1.38 -2.82 19.78
N GLY A 413 -1.73 -4.10 19.77
CA GLY A 413 -1.20 -5.05 18.80
C GLY A 413 -1.63 -4.65 17.38
N LEU A 414 -0.81 -4.99 16.42
CA LEU A 414 -1.15 -4.78 15.02
C LEU A 414 -2.22 -5.80 14.62
N PRO A 415 -3.33 -5.37 14.02
CA PRO A 415 -4.27 -6.31 13.44
C PRO A 415 -3.58 -6.84 12.17
N LEU A 416 -3.30 -8.15 12.12
CA LEU A 416 -2.57 -8.78 11.01
C LEU A 416 -3.51 -9.69 10.23
N PRO A 417 -3.29 -9.85 8.91
CA PRO A 417 -3.94 -10.89 8.12
C PRO A 417 -3.66 -12.27 8.74
N GLU A 418 -4.63 -13.18 8.73
CA GLU A 418 -4.53 -14.47 9.44
C GLU A 418 -3.49 -15.45 8.83
N ASP A 419 -2.87 -15.13 7.68
CA ASP A 419 -1.94 -16.02 6.95
C ASP A 419 -0.72 -15.26 6.40
N ASP A 420 0.35 -16.00 6.03
CA ASP A 420 1.67 -15.62 5.44
C ASP A 420 1.62 -14.72 4.17
N LYS A 421 0.57 -13.90 3.98
CA LYS A 421 0.39 -12.91 2.92
C LYS A 421 1.37 -11.75 3.13
N THR A 422 1.98 -11.32 2.04
CA THR A 422 2.74 -10.06 1.99
C THR A 422 1.78 -8.90 2.27
N PHE A 423 2.26 -7.86 2.98
CA PHE A 423 1.52 -6.59 3.18
C PHE A 423 1.42 -5.76 1.89
N ASP A 424 1.96 -6.29 0.81
CA ASP A 424 1.91 -5.72 -0.52
C ASP A 424 0.53 -5.99 -1.12
N ILE A 425 -0.12 -4.90 -1.52
CA ILE A 425 -1.41 -4.90 -2.20
C ILE A 425 -1.13 -4.37 -3.60
N GLU A 426 -1.29 -5.22 -4.61
CA GLU A 426 -1.16 -4.81 -6.02
C GLU A 426 -2.26 -3.81 -6.41
N PRO A 427 -2.08 -3.02 -7.48
CA PRO A 427 -3.14 -2.18 -8.04
C PRO A 427 -4.46 -2.95 -8.25
N GLY A 428 -5.57 -2.41 -7.74
CA GLY A 428 -6.89 -3.05 -7.75
C GLY A 428 -7.07 -4.19 -6.72
N GLY A 429 -6.02 -4.52 -5.97
CA GLY A 429 -6.03 -5.55 -4.94
C GLY A 429 -6.68 -5.11 -3.63
N SER A 430 -6.95 -6.08 -2.76
CA SER A 430 -7.41 -5.80 -1.39
C SER A 430 -6.92 -6.84 -0.38
N ILE A 431 -6.92 -6.46 0.90
CA ILE A 431 -6.61 -7.34 2.03
C ILE A 431 -7.59 -7.10 3.17
N GLU A 432 -8.00 -8.19 3.84
CA GLU A 432 -8.82 -8.10 5.04
C GLU A 432 -7.96 -8.29 6.28
N VAL A 433 -8.22 -7.44 7.28
CA VAL A 433 -7.56 -7.47 8.57
C VAL A 433 -8.61 -7.65 9.66
N ILE A 434 -8.54 -8.76 10.38
CA ILE A 434 -9.50 -9.12 11.41
C ILE A 434 -9.03 -8.58 12.77
N LEU A 435 -9.93 -7.98 13.53
CA LEU A 435 -9.65 -7.50 14.88
C LEU A 435 -10.05 -8.53 15.93
N ASP A 436 -9.20 -8.68 16.94
CA ASP A 436 -9.52 -9.43 18.14
C ASP A 436 -10.68 -8.77 18.90
N ASN A 437 -11.53 -9.59 19.52
CA ASN A 437 -12.71 -9.13 20.25
C ASN A 437 -12.40 -8.58 21.66
N ASN A 438 -11.13 -8.54 22.05
CA ASN A 438 -10.72 -8.16 23.40
C ASN A 438 -10.75 -6.65 23.60
N ALA A 439 -11.40 -6.20 24.67
CA ALA A 439 -11.45 -4.79 25.03
C ALA A 439 -10.60 -4.52 26.28
N VAL A 440 -9.75 -3.49 26.22
CA VAL A 440 -8.98 -2.97 27.35
C VAL A 440 -9.55 -1.60 27.70
N ASN A 441 -10.09 -1.46 28.90
CA ASN A 441 -10.74 -0.23 29.38
C ASN A 441 -11.86 0.29 28.45
N GLY A 442 -12.59 -0.62 27.78
CA GLY A 442 -13.68 -0.26 26.86
C GLY A 442 -13.23 0.14 25.45
N VAL A 443 -11.93 0.10 25.16
CA VAL A 443 -11.36 0.26 23.81
C VAL A 443 -11.00 -1.12 23.28
N ARG A 444 -11.38 -1.44 22.04
CA ARG A 444 -11.02 -2.68 21.36
C ARG A 444 -9.71 -2.55 20.58
N TRP A 445 -9.54 -1.43 19.92
CA TRP A 445 -8.32 -1.13 19.21
C TRP A 445 -8.20 0.38 18.99
N SER A 446 -6.98 0.89 19.05
CA SER A 446 -6.68 2.25 18.63
C SER A 446 -5.32 2.26 17.95
N GLY A 447 -5.19 3.00 16.86
CA GLY A 447 -3.98 3.01 16.06
C GLY A 447 -4.21 3.59 14.68
N ASN A 448 -3.18 3.48 13.85
CA ASN A 448 -3.13 4.10 12.54
C ASN A 448 -2.71 3.08 11.47
N MET A 449 -3.21 3.25 10.26
CA MET A 449 -2.86 2.48 9.06
C MET A 449 -2.47 3.43 7.93
N TRP A 450 -1.56 3.01 7.05
CA TRP A 450 -1.10 3.82 5.91
C TRP A 450 -0.62 2.96 4.75
N ALA A 451 -0.48 3.59 3.58
CA ALA A 451 0.19 3.01 2.41
C ALA A 451 1.63 3.51 2.31
N ALA A 452 2.57 2.61 2.10
CA ALA A 452 3.93 2.92 1.69
C ALA A 452 4.13 2.55 0.22
N THR A 453 4.82 3.41 -0.54
CA THR A 453 5.05 3.22 -1.99
C THR A 453 6.52 3.04 -2.32
N GLY A 454 6.83 2.53 -3.52
CA GLY A 454 8.21 2.25 -3.95
C GLY A 454 8.92 1.21 -3.07
N CYS A 455 8.21 0.17 -2.64
CA CYS A 455 8.73 -0.83 -1.69
C CYS A 455 9.61 -1.89 -2.36
N HIS A 456 10.78 -2.15 -1.76
CA HIS A 456 11.71 -3.19 -2.21
C HIS A 456 12.18 -4.06 -1.04
N SER A 457 12.16 -5.39 -1.23
CA SER A 457 12.42 -6.44 -0.22
C SER A 457 13.81 -6.46 0.45
N LYS A 458 14.68 -5.48 0.16
CA LYS A 458 16.02 -5.34 0.74
C LYS A 458 16.38 -3.90 1.12
N VAL A 459 15.58 -2.91 0.74
CA VAL A 459 15.93 -1.47 0.82
C VAL A 459 14.86 -0.66 1.58
N GLY A 460 13.69 -1.25 1.86
CA GLY A 460 12.55 -0.55 2.46
C GLY A 460 11.68 0.09 1.39
N CYS A 461 10.79 0.99 1.80
CA CYS A 461 9.93 1.76 0.90
C CYS A 461 10.49 3.16 0.64
N GLU A 462 10.15 3.73 -0.52
CA GLU A 462 10.50 5.10 -0.87
C GLU A 462 9.71 6.10 -0.02
N THR A 463 8.41 5.87 0.14
CA THR A 463 7.55 6.67 1.01
C THR A 463 7.06 5.88 2.23
N ALA A 464 6.78 6.60 3.33
CA ALA A 464 6.20 6.05 4.56
C ALA A 464 6.88 4.78 5.11
N SER A 465 8.19 4.68 4.96
CA SER A 465 8.99 3.54 5.39
C SER A 465 9.22 3.54 6.90
N CYS A 466 9.38 2.36 7.52
CA CYS A 466 9.73 2.21 8.93
C CYS A 466 11.26 2.05 9.10
N LEU A 467 11.98 3.15 9.26
CA LEU A 467 13.46 3.19 9.20
C LEU A 467 14.22 2.57 10.39
N ARG A 468 13.53 1.95 11.36
CA ARG A 468 14.16 1.24 12.50
C ARG A 468 13.76 -0.24 12.54
N ASN A 469 13.91 -0.92 11.41
CA ASN A 469 13.51 -2.31 11.26
C ASN A 469 14.57 -3.34 11.73
N ILE A 470 15.03 -3.25 12.98
CA ILE A 470 15.81 -4.36 13.57
C ILE A 470 14.81 -5.31 14.25
N GLY A 471 14.38 -6.36 13.54
CA GLY A 471 13.61 -7.46 14.11
C GLY A 471 12.10 -7.47 13.85
N TYR A 472 11.57 -6.56 13.02
CA TYR A 472 10.20 -6.61 12.51
C TYR A 472 10.21 -6.97 11.01
N PRO A 473 9.11 -7.48 10.42
CA PRO A 473 9.04 -7.71 8.98
C PRO A 473 9.08 -6.38 8.20
N ASP A 474 9.44 -6.39 6.91
CA ASP A 474 9.50 -5.16 6.12
C ASP A 474 8.11 -4.51 5.99
N GLY A 475 8.00 -3.20 6.26
CA GLY A 475 6.73 -2.45 6.33
C GLY A 475 6.17 -2.25 7.73
N TYR A 476 6.76 -2.91 8.73
CA TYR A 476 6.32 -2.80 10.11
C TYR A 476 7.16 -1.80 10.89
N CYS A 477 6.47 -0.94 11.62
CA CYS A 477 7.12 -0.10 12.62
C CYS A 477 7.08 -0.83 13.97
N PRO A 478 8.16 -0.74 14.77
CA PRO A 478 8.10 -1.16 16.17
C PRO A 478 6.90 -0.51 16.88
N PRO A 479 6.33 -1.15 17.93
CA PRO A 479 5.36 -0.50 18.80
C PRO A 479 5.84 0.90 19.19
N SER A 480 4.95 1.88 19.29
CA SER A 480 5.25 3.31 19.50
C SER A 480 5.95 4.05 18.35
N THR A 481 6.40 3.35 17.31
CA THR A 481 7.07 3.96 16.15
C THR A 481 6.07 4.11 15.01
N GLY A 482 6.03 5.30 14.41
CA GLY A 482 5.26 5.58 13.20
C GLY A 482 6.14 5.59 11.94
N PRO A 483 5.51 5.66 10.75
CA PRO A 483 6.21 5.76 9.48
C PRO A 483 7.04 7.04 9.39
N THR A 484 7.97 7.04 8.45
CA THR A 484 8.87 8.17 8.21
C THR A 484 8.52 8.96 6.96
N GLY A 485 8.69 10.29 7.04
CA GLY A 485 8.40 11.21 5.94
C GLY A 485 6.93 11.64 5.88
N PRO A 486 6.54 12.40 4.83
CA PRO A 486 5.15 12.64 4.48
C PRO A 486 4.35 11.36 4.48
N VAL A 487 3.24 11.35 5.21
CA VAL A 487 2.41 10.15 5.32
C VAL A 487 0.98 10.50 5.70
N THR A 488 0.06 10.11 4.82
CA THR A 488 -1.36 10.12 5.13
C THR A 488 -1.68 8.88 5.95
N LYS A 489 -2.43 9.02 7.04
CA LYS A 489 -2.82 7.88 7.88
C LYS A 489 -4.34 7.82 8.03
N ALA A 490 -4.89 6.62 8.01
CA ALA A 490 -6.20 6.31 8.55
C ALA A 490 -6.06 6.03 10.05
N GLU A 491 -6.75 6.78 10.90
CA GLU A 491 -6.68 6.69 12.35
C GLU A 491 -8.00 6.21 12.95
N PHE A 492 -7.91 5.37 13.99
CA PHE A 492 -9.08 4.81 14.64
C PHE A 492 -8.95 4.82 16.17
N THR A 493 -10.09 5.00 16.82
CA THR A 493 -10.36 4.54 18.18
C THR A 493 -11.67 3.76 18.16
N LEU A 494 -11.55 2.44 18.16
CA LEU A 494 -12.67 1.50 18.17
C LEU A 494 -13.03 1.13 19.61
N VAL A 495 -14.29 1.33 19.98
CA VAL A 495 -14.76 1.11 21.35
C VAL A 495 -15.65 -0.12 21.46
N ASP A 496 -15.64 -0.77 22.61
CA ASP A 496 -16.46 -1.96 22.84
C ASP A 496 -17.95 -1.62 22.91
N THR A 497 -18.28 -0.50 23.56
CA THR A 497 -19.64 0.04 23.66
C THR A 497 -19.60 1.54 23.37
N GLY A 498 -20.57 2.05 22.61
CA GLY A 498 -20.62 3.46 22.21
C GLY A 498 -20.24 3.68 20.74
N VAL A 499 -19.81 4.90 20.42
CA VAL A 499 -19.43 5.31 19.06
C VAL A 499 -17.93 5.17 18.88
N ASP A 500 -17.53 4.60 17.76
CA ASP A 500 -16.14 4.66 17.33
C ASP A 500 -15.80 6.07 16.88
N TYR A 501 -14.51 6.38 16.89
CA TYR A 501 -13.94 7.59 16.33
C TYR A 501 -12.94 7.18 15.25
N TYR A 502 -12.96 7.88 14.13
CA TYR A 502 -12.07 7.60 13.02
C TYR A 502 -11.85 8.87 12.18
N ASP A 503 -10.69 8.96 11.56
CA ASP A 503 -10.30 10.12 10.76
C ASP A 503 -9.14 9.83 9.81
N VAL A 504 -9.06 10.63 8.74
CA VAL A 504 -7.90 10.68 7.86
C VAL A 504 -7.01 11.83 8.31
N THR A 505 -5.72 11.58 8.51
CA THR A 505 -4.77 12.59 8.97
C THR A 505 -3.63 12.81 7.98
N ALA A 506 -3.40 14.08 7.68
CA ALA A 506 -2.30 14.63 6.88
C ALA A 506 -1.36 15.50 7.74
N ILE A 507 -1.42 15.36 9.07
CA ILE A 507 -0.59 16.12 10.03
C ILE A 507 0.90 15.95 9.74
N ASP A 508 1.33 14.78 9.30
CA ASP A 508 2.72 14.50 8.96
C ASP A 508 3.02 14.69 7.46
N GLY A 509 2.09 15.25 6.69
CA GLY A 509 2.16 15.35 5.24
C GLY A 509 1.33 14.28 4.53
N VAL A 510 1.50 14.17 3.22
CA VAL A 510 0.71 13.30 2.34
C VAL A 510 1.66 12.59 1.38
N ASN A 511 1.55 11.27 1.27
CA ASN A 511 2.23 10.46 0.26
C ASN A 511 1.25 9.67 -0.63
N VAL A 512 0.08 9.33 -0.08
CA VAL A 512 -0.98 8.58 -0.76
C VAL A 512 -2.32 9.17 -0.30
N PRO A 513 -3.28 9.45 -1.20
CA PRO A 513 -4.65 9.81 -0.82
C PRO A 513 -5.33 8.63 -0.10
N VAL A 514 -6.11 8.90 0.94
CA VAL A 514 -6.76 7.84 1.74
C VAL A 514 -8.21 8.21 1.95
N GLU A 515 -9.12 7.27 1.72
CA GLU A 515 -10.52 7.33 2.12
C GLU A 515 -10.82 6.23 3.15
N MET A 516 -11.68 6.54 4.13
CA MET A 516 -12.18 5.55 5.08
C MET A 516 -13.69 5.53 5.01
N LYS A 517 -14.31 4.35 5.06
CA LYS A 517 -15.76 4.20 4.99
C LYS A 517 -16.22 3.13 5.96
N PRO A 518 -17.22 3.40 6.82
CA PRO A 518 -17.87 2.33 7.58
C PRO A 518 -18.58 1.36 6.63
N ASP A 519 -18.41 0.05 6.83
CA ASP A 519 -19.06 -0.96 6.00
C ASP A 519 -20.59 -0.90 6.21
N PRO A 520 -21.38 -1.03 5.14
CA PRO A 520 -22.83 -0.98 5.27
C PRO A 520 -23.36 -2.15 6.09
N LEU A 521 -24.13 -1.85 7.13
CA LEU A 521 -25.10 -2.77 7.73
C LEU A 521 -26.50 -2.19 7.57
N SER A 522 -27.48 -3.09 7.43
CA SER A 522 -28.92 -2.85 7.21
C SER A 522 -29.40 -1.49 7.75
N SER A 523 -29.60 -0.54 6.83
CA SER A 523 -30.08 0.83 7.06
C SER A 523 -29.30 1.66 8.10
N PRO A 524 -28.47 2.64 7.70
CA PRO A 524 -27.99 3.63 8.64
C PRO A 524 -29.18 4.42 9.20
N LEU A 525 -29.28 4.43 10.52
CA LEU A 525 -30.13 5.29 11.34
C LEU A 525 -30.19 6.71 10.76
N GLU A 526 -31.39 7.23 10.50
CA GLU A 526 -31.59 8.62 10.03
C GLU A 526 -30.92 9.61 10.99
N LYS A 527 -29.71 10.03 10.63
CA LYS A 527 -29.17 11.37 10.89
C LYS A 527 -28.67 11.93 9.58
N LEU A 528 -29.58 12.08 8.62
CA LEU A 528 -29.36 12.66 7.30
C LEU A 528 -28.85 14.13 7.30
N GLU A 529 -28.59 14.73 8.47
CA GLU A 529 -28.18 16.13 8.60
C GLU A 529 -26.75 16.31 9.14
N ASP A 530 -26.10 15.29 9.72
CA ASP A 530 -24.73 15.42 10.27
C ASP A 530 -23.71 14.74 9.35
N PRO A 531 -22.88 15.48 8.59
CA PRO A 531 -21.94 14.91 7.64
C PRO A 531 -20.79 14.13 8.28
N TYR A 532 -20.62 14.19 9.61
CA TYR A 532 -19.59 13.45 10.36
C TYR A 532 -20.06 12.10 10.92
N TRP A 533 -21.35 11.79 10.76
CA TRP A 533 -21.92 10.54 11.26
C TRP A 533 -21.87 9.43 10.22
N CYS A 534 -21.11 8.37 10.49
CA CYS A 534 -20.95 7.20 9.61
C CYS A 534 -20.65 7.55 8.15
N SER A 535 -19.85 8.60 7.95
CA SER A 535 -19.50 9.15 6.65
C SER A 535 -18.05 8.81 6.28
N ASN A 536 -17.57 9.27 5.14
CA ASN A 536 -16.34 8.80 4.52
C ASN A 536 -15.20 9.86 4.44
N PRO A 537 -14.47 10.14 5.54
CA PRO A 537 -13.35 11.08 5.50
C PRO A 537 -12.34 10.68 4.44
N GLY A 538 -11.79 11.69 3.75
CA GLY A 538 -10.80 11.51 2.72
C GLY A 538 -11.38 11.16 1.34
N GLY A 539 -12.68 10.86 1.28
CA GLY A 539 -13.37 10.55 0.03
C GLY A 539 -13.56 11.75 -0.88
N VAL A 540 -13.60 11.47 -2.19
CA VAL A 540 -13.72 12.49 -3.25
C VAL A 540 -15.13 13.05 -3.41
N SER A 541 -16.13 12.39 -2.82
CA SER A 541 -17.52 12.82 -2.85
C SER A 541 -17.81 13.81 -1.73
N SER A 542 -18.59 14.86 -2.05
CA SER A 542 -19.03 15.82 -1.03
C SER A 542 -20.08 15.21 -0.10
N MET A 543 -19.95 15.47 1.20
CA MET A 543 -20.86 14.94 2.22
C MET A 543 -22.07 15.84 2.46
N SER A 544 -21.87 17.15 2.29
CA SER A 544 -22.93 18.15 2.40
C SER A 544 -22.56 19.40 1.61
N GLU A 545 -23.46 20.39 1.56
CA GLU A 545 -23.13 21.72 1.01
C GLU A 545 -22.05 22.45 1.83
N GLU A 546 -21.86 22.08 3.10
CA GLU A 546 -20.94 22.74 4.05
C GLU A 546 -19.64 21.93 4.28
N LEU A 547 -19.55 20.72 3.71
CA LEU A 547 -18.37 19.85 3.80
C LEU A 547 -18.13 19.17 2.45
N GLU A 548 -17.20 19.75 1.71
CA GLU A 548 -16.77 19.26 0.39
C GLU A 548 -15.91 18.00 0.50
N GLY A 549 -15.94 17.20 -0.57
CA GLY A 549 -15.08 16.04 -0.72
C GLY A 549 -13.62 16.46 -0.97
N CYS A 550 -12.70 15.53 -0.76
CA CYS A 550 -11.29 15.78 -0.98
C CYS A 550 -10.96 15.74 -2.48
N THR A 551 -10.36 16.81 -3.00
CA THR A 551 -9.84 16.83 -4.37
C THR A 551 -8.49 16.12 -4.45
N TRP A 552 -7.74 16.11 -3.34
CA TRP A 552 -6.33 15.72 -3.29
C TRP A 552 -5.43 16.50 -4.27
N GLU A 553 -5.91 17.66 -4.73
CA GLU A 553 -5.15 18.63 -5.52
C GLU A 553 -4.50 19.63 -4.57
N PHE A 554 -3.18 19.71 -4.61
CA PHE A 554 -2.41 20.58 -3.73
C PHE A 554 -1.91 21.80 -4.49
N ASP A 555 -2.34 22.98 -4.05
CA ASP A 555 -1.88 24.27 -4.56
C ASP A 555 -1.31 25.12 -3.42
N ALA A 556 0.01 25.30 -3.44
CA ALA A 556 0.74 26.15 -2.51
C ALA A 556 1.45 27.32 -3.22
N THR A 557 0.93 27.73 -4.38
CA THR A 557 1.46 28.88 -5.14
C THR A 557 1.17 30.21 -4.45
N GLU A 558 0.12 30.27 -3.62
CA GLU A 558 -0.27 31.45 -2.84
C GLU A 558 -0.37 31.13 -1.34
N ILE A 559 0.74 31.31 -0.62
CA ILE A 559 0.76 31.23 0.86
C ILE A 559 0.67 32.64 1.46
N ASP A 560 -0.26 32.84 2.39
CA ASP A 560 -0.45 34.15 3.04
C ASP A 560 0.85 34.58 3.75
N GLY A 561 1.29 35.82 3.48
CA GLY A 561 2.59 36.32 3.95
C GLY A 561 3.73 36.16 2.94
N PHE A 562 3.52 35.40 1.87
CA PHE A 562 4.40 35.24 0.71
C PHE A 562 3.66 35.52 -0.62
N PRO A 563 2.95 36.66 -0.76
CA PRO A 563 2.30 36.99 -2.02
C PRO A 563 3.37 37.13 -3.12
N ASP A 564 3.05 36.66 -4.33
CA ASP A 564 3.93 36.67 -5.50
C ASP A 564 5.11 35.67 -5.49
N HIS A 565 5.13 34.72 -4.54
CA HIS A 565 6.13 33.66 -4.47
C HIS A 565 5.46 32.28 -4.42
N ASP A 566 5.77 31.43 -5.40
CA ASP A 566 5.36 30.03 -5.37
C ASP A 566 6.11 29.30 -4.25
N MET A 567 5.38 28.79 -3.26
CA MET A 567 5.98 28.07 -2.13
C MET A 567 5.86 26.55 -2.28
N SER A 568 5.29 26.06 -3.39
CA SER A 568 5.06 24.63 -3.65
C SER A 568 6.36 23.84 -3.60
N MET A 569 7.45 24.37 -4.15
CA MET A 569 8.79 23.76 -4.08
C MET A 569 9.32 23.46 -2.67
N TYR A 570 8.84 24.17 -1.65
CA TYR A 570 9.25 23.95 -0.25
C TYR A 570 8.41 22.88 0.45
N LEU A 571 7.22 22.58 -0.10
CA LEU A 571 6.28 21.63 0.45
C LEU A 571 6.23 20.34 -0.39
N ARG A 572 6.62 20.38 -1.65
CA ARG A 572 6.67 19.22 -2.53
C ARG A 572 7.84 18.31 -2.16
N TRP A 573 7.57 17.03 -1.99
CA TRP A 573 8.58 16.00 -1.81
C TRP A 573 8.92 15.40 -3.17
N VAL A 574 10.19 15.34 -3.55
CA VAL A 574 10.60 14.76 -4.84
C VAL A 574 11.57 13.60 -4.69
N ARG A 575 11.45 12.63 -5.60
CA ARG A 575 12.39 11.53 -5.79
C ARG A 575 13.69 12.04 -6.41
N ASN A 576 14.80 11.39 -6.07
CA ASN A 576 16.09 11.63 -6.72
C ASN A 576 16.24 10.74 -7.96
N ASP A 577 15.62 11.11 -9.08
CA ASP A 577 15.64 10.34 -10.34
C ASP A 577 17.00 10.39 -11.08
N GLY A 578 18.10 10.68 -10.39
CA GLY A 578 19.44 10.74 -10.98
C GLY A 578 19.78 12.05 -11.70
N LEU A 579 18.82 12.97 -11.81
CA LEU A 579 19.03 14.34 -12.30
C LEU A 579 19.25 15.27 -11.11
N PHE A 580 20.50 15.41 -10.66
CA PHE A 580 20.87 16.30 -9.55
C PHE A 580 20.83 17.79 -9.90
N THR A 581 19.86 18.23 -10.70
CA THR A 581 19.68 19.63 -11.07
C THR A 581 19.07 20.38 -9.89
N ASP A 582 19.85 21.31 -9.33
CA ASP A 582 19.30 22.32 -8.41
C ASP A 582 18.26 23.15 -9.15
N CYS A 583 17.15 23.47 -8.50
CA CYS A 583 16.07 24.25 -9.06
C CYS A 583 15.63 25.35 -8.10
N GLU A 584 15.16 26.45 -8.66
CA GLU A 584 14.49 27.53 -7.93
C GLU A 584 12.99 27.58 -8.26
N ASP A 585 12.57 27.03 -9.40
CA ASP A 585 11.16 26.84 -9.77
C ASP A 585 10.97 25.67 -10.77
N ASP A 586 9.72 25.33 -11.09
CA ASP A 586 9.38 24.24 -12.02
C ASP A 586 9.95 24.45 -13.44
N SER A 587 10.29 25.67 -13.86
CA SER A 587 10.84 25.93 -15.19
C SER A 587 12.32 25.57 -15.33
N ASP A 588 13.01 25.39 -14.21
CA ASP A 588 14.38 24.86 -14.19
C ASP A 588 14.42 23.34 -14.43
N CYS A 589 13.26 22.67 -14.33
CA CYS A 589 13.13 21.24 -14.51
C CYS A 589 12.76 20.93 -15.97
N GLU A 590 13.76 20.47 -16.72
CA GLU A 590 13.54 19.93 -18.06
C GLU A 590 12.74 18.63 -17.96
N ASP A 591 11.68 18.50 -18.76
CA ASP A 591 10.97 17.24 -18.91
C ASP A 591 11.94 16.20 -19.48
N VAL A 592 11.93 14.99 -18.93
CA VAL A 592 12.67 13.88 -19.52
C VAL A 592 11.92 13.47 -20.79
N GLU A 593 12.38 13.94 -21.95
CA GLU A 593 11.84 13.52 -23.25
C GLU A 593 12.22 12.05 -23.50
N GLY A 594 11.38 11.12 -23.02
CA GLY A 594 11.32 9.71 -23.43
C GLY A 594 9.89 9.38 -23.85
N GLU A 595 9.72 8.68 -24.98
CA GLU A 595 8.40 8.44 -25.57
C GLU A 595 7.51 7.59 -24.62
N GLY A 596 6.54 8.21 -23.96
CA GLY A 596 5.35 7.50 -23.42
C GLY A 596 4.97 7.75 -21.96
N VAL A 597 5.82 8.33 -21.12
CA VAL A 597 5.42 8.79 -19.77
C VAL A 597 5.85 10.24 -19.63
N GLY A 598 4.92 11.16 -19.91
CA GLY A 598 5.12 12.59 -19.69
C GLY A 598 5.12 12.93 -18.20
N GLN A 599 6.03 12.34 -17.40
CA GLN A 599 6.22 12.80 -16.03
C GLN A 599 6.98 14.12 -16.08
N LYS A 600 6.23 15.21 -15.92
CA LYS A 600 6.77 16.53 -15.74
C LYS A 600 7.58 16.56 -14.45
N LEU A 601 8.90 16.75 -14.57
CA LEU A 601 9.73 16.92 -13.39
C LEU A 601 9.35 18.20 -12.68
N LYS A 602 9.38 18.14 -11.36
CA LYS A 602 8.95 19.23 -10.50
C LYS A 602 10.08 19.69 -9.62
N CYS A 603 10.15 20.99 -9.37
CA CYS A 603 11.07 21.50 -8.38
C CYS A 603 10.52 21.21 -7.00
N GLY A 604 11.27 20.51 -6.17
CA GLY A 604 10.81 20.15 -4.84
C GLY A 604 11.94 19.84 -3.88
N ALA A 605 11.57 19.67 -2.62
CA ALA A 605 12.48 19.37 -1.55
C ALA A 605 12.95 17.91 -1.65
N LEU A 606 14.27 17.71 -1.73
CA LEU A 606 14.86 16.38 -1.70
C LEU A 606 15.19 15.96 -0.27
N PHE A 607 14.49 14.93 0.22
CA PHE A 607 14.76 14.30 1.51
C PHE A 607 15.27 12.88 1.30
N GLY A 608 16.59 12.73 1.15
CA GLY A 608 17.25 11.44 0.95
C GLY A 608 17.61 10.70 2.25
N GLN A 609 17.88 9.40 2.12
CA GLN A 609 18.35 8.54 3.21
C GLN A 609 19.72 8.98 3.78
N ASP A 610 20.51 9.74 3.01
CA ASP A 610 21.79 10.32 3.45
C ASP A 610 21.62 11.59 4.31
N THR A 611 20.48 12.28 4.22
CA THR A 611 20.16 13.43 5.09
C THR A 611 19.91 12.98 6.55
N LEU A 612 19.62 11.69 6.76
CA LEU A 612 19.42 11.04 8.08
C LEU A 612 20.72 10.78 8.85
N ASN A 613 21.88 10.71 8.17
CA ASN A 613 23.15 10.31 8.78
C ASN A 613 24.07 11.48 9.18
N GLY A 614 23.51 12.70 9.24
CA GLY A 614 24.17 13.85 9.83
C GLY A 614 25.05 14.62 8.84
N GLY A 615 24.57 15.78 8.41
CA GLY A 615 25.43 16.75 7.73
C GLY A 615 24.78 17.77 6.82
N VAL A 616 23.56 18.28 7.09
CA VAL A 616 23.20 19.60 6.54
C VAL A 616 23.67 20.66 7.53
N THR A 617 24.82 21.26 7.21
CA THR A 617 25.27 22.50 7.83
C THR A 617 24.24 23.59 7.55
N GLU A 618 23.92 24.40 8.57
CA GLU A 618 23.01 25.55 8.72
C GLU A 618 22.42 26.33 7.52
N GLU A 619 22.74 26.06 6.25
CA GLU A 619 22.48 27.00 5.15
C GLU A 619 21.52 26.57 4.04
N MET A 620 21.13 25.30 3.83
CA MET A 620 20.25 24.99 2.67
C MET A 620 19.21 23.89 2.89
N PHE A 621 17.97 24.25 2.56
CA PHE A 621 16.84 23.37 2.25
C PHE A 621 16.98 22.99 0.77
N PRO A 622 17.52 21.81 0.41
CA PRO A 622 17.92 21.53 -0.97
C PRO A 622 16.69 21.29 -1.86
N LYS A 623 16.57 22.09 -2.91
CA LYS A 623 15.54 21.94 -3.94
C LYS A 623 16.13 21.30 -5.19
N LYS A 624 15.49 20.24 -5.66
CA LYS A 624 15.93 19.44 -6.80
C LYS A 624 14.77 19.21 -7.76
N CYS A 625 15.09 19.01 -9.02
CA CYS A 625 14.15 18.47 -9.98
C CYS A 625 13.97 16.96 -9.75
N GLY A 626 12.73 16.51 -9.71
CA GLY A 626 12.40 15.09 -9.58
C GLY A 626 10.90 14.83 -9.73
N SER A 627 10.52 13.56 -9.80
CA SER A 627 9.11 13.17 -9.75
C SER A 627 8.53 13.48 -8.37
N ASN A 628 7.34 14.06 -8.35
CA ASN A 628 6.62 14.32 -7.11
C ASN A 628 6.28 13.00 -6.41
N LEU A 629 6.55 12.90 -5.11
CA LEU A 629 6.22 11.77 -4.25
C LEU A 629 5.12 12.10 -3.24
N GLY A 630 4.79 13.39 -3.08
CA GLY A 630 3.84 13.84 -2.08
C GLY A 630 4.16 15.24 -1.54
N TRP A 631 3.54 15.58 -0.41
CA TRP A 631 3.57 16.92 0.15
C TRP A 631 3.84 16.92 1.66
N HIS A 632 4.79 17.75 2.08
CA HIS A 632 5.18 17.97 3.47
C HIS A 632 4.28 18.96 4.17
N SER A 633 3.79 18.64 5.36
CA SER A 633 3.21 19.63 6.25
C SER A 633 4.31 20.42 7.02
N PRO A 634 3.99 21.58 7.60
CA PRO A 634 4.89 22.27 8.53
C PRO A 634 5.28 21.41 9.74
N ASN A 635 4.39 20.54 10.21
CA ASN A 635 4.70 19.61 11.30
C ASN A 635 5.62 18.45 10.85
N ALA A 636 5.52 18.02 9.59
CA ALA A 636 6.47 17.06 9.02
C ALA A 636 7.90 17.63 9.02
N ILE A 637 8.03 18.92 8.67
CA ILE A 637 9.32 19.62 8.54
C ILE A 637 9.87 20.07 9.90
N CYS A 638 9.02 20.68 10.73
CA CYS A 638 9.44 21.32 11.97
C CYS A 638 8.97 20.63 13.25
N GLY A 639 8.00 19.72 13.21
CA GLY A 639 7.36 19.15 14.40
C GLY A 639 8.36 18.53 15.38
N ASN A 640 8.07 18.67 16.68
CA ASN A 640 9.03 18.52 17.76
C ASN A 640 9.50 17.06 17.96
N SER A 641 10.50 16.62 17.19
CA SER A 641 11.54 15.72 17.68
C SER A 641 12.80 15.82 16.82
N ARG A 642 13.97 15.95 17.47
CA ARG A 642 15.30 15.87 16.82
C ARG A 642 15.60 14.49 16.20
N SER A 643 14.61 13.59 16.25
CA SER A 643 14.60 12.22 15.72
C SER A 643 13.69 12.06 14.50
N LYS A 644 13.06 13.14 13.99
CA LYS A 644 12.27 13.06 12.76
C LYS A 644 13.16 12.77 11.55
N PRO A 645 12.67 11.97 10.59
CA PRO A 645 13.44 11.39 9.49
C PRO A 645 13.82 12.38 8.37
N LEU A 646 13.22 13.58 8.35
CA LEU A 646 13.44 14.54 7.27
C LEU A 646 14.65 15.46 7.52
N GLY A 647 15.31 15.35 8.67
CA GLY A 647 16.34 16.27 9.08
C GLY A 647 15.75 17.54 9.70
N TYR A 648 16.34 17.99 10.81
CA TYR A 648 15.90 19.20 11.50
C TYR A 648 16.55 20.43 10.83
N PHE A 649 15.74 21.37 10.33
CA PHE A 649 16.20 22.61 9.69
C PHE A 649 15.99 23.82 10.59
N PRO A 650 16.88 24.03 11.58
CA PRO A 650 16.65 24.98 12.65
C PRO A 650 16.40 26.42 12.15
N ASN A 651 17.17 26.89 11.17
CA ASN A 651 17.12 28.30 10.76
C ASN A 651 16.87 28.49 9.26
N SER A 652 16.41 27.45 8.56
CA SER A 652 16.18 27.51 7.13
C SER A 652 14.85 28.17 6.80
N PHE A 653 14.89 29.11 5.86
CA PHE A 653 13.69 29.63 5.20
C PHE A 653 12.96 28.51 4.44
N PRO A 654 11.62 28.48 4.40
CA PRO A 654 10.68 29.46 4.98
C PRO A 654 10.24 29.18 6.42
N PHE A 655 10.47 27.96 6.95
CA PHE A 655 9.83 27.53 8.20
C PHE A 655 10.53 28.00 9.47
N MET A 656 11.85 28.19 9.47
CA MET A 656 12.64 28.71 10.60
C MET A 656 12.37 28.00 11.95
N CYS A 657 12.45 26.66 11.98
CA CYS A 657 11.93 25.84 13.09
C CYS A 657 12.46 26.19 14.51
N ASP A 658 13.72 26.61 14.67
CA ASP A 658 14.36 26.99 15.96
C ASP A 658 14.09 28.45 16.35
N LYS A 659 13.45 29.24 15.49
CA LYS A 659 13.20 30.65 15.82
C LYS A 659 12.29 30.74 17.03
N HIS A 660 12.76 31.43 18.07
CA HIS A 660 11.99 31.65 19.28
C HIS A 660 10.78 32.55 19.05
N THR A 661 9.68 32.17 19.69
CA THR A 661 8.46 32.98 19.72
C THR A 661 8.63 34.14 20.72
N MET A 662 8.08 35.31 20.42
CA MET A 662 8.18 36.49 21.30
C MET A 662 6.93 36.70 22.18
N GLN A 663 6.07 35.69 22.29
CA GLN A 663 4.71 35.85 22.83
C GLN A 663 4.69 36.09 24.35
N VAL A 664 5.63 35.51 25.12
CA VAL A 664 5.68 35.67 26.59
C VAL A 664 7.10 35.95 27.08
N ILE A 665 7.28 36.90 28.00
CA ILE A 665 8.59 37.21 28.60
C ILE A 665 9.10 36.00 29.40
N GLY A 666 10.18 35.38 28.92
CA GLY A 666 10.78 34.18 29.53
C GLY A 666 10.35 32.86 28.90
N ASP A 667 9.51 32.89 27.86
CA ASP A 667 9.21 31.73 27.03
C ASP A 667 10.40 31.36 26.15
N ASN A 668 10.65 30.05 26.02
CA ASN A 668 11.70 29.46 25.21
C ASN A 668 11.13 28.59 24.07
N SER A 669 9.82 28.68 23.82
CA SER A 669 9.16 27.95 22.74
C SER A 669 9.63 28.44 21.37
N THR A 670 9.60 27.53 20.40
CA THR A 670 10.09 27.76 19.04
C THR A 670 8.95 27.66 18.02
N TYR A 671 9.24 27.97 16.75
CA TYR A 671 8.28 27.77 15.66
C TYR A 671 7.93 26.28 15.50
N SER A 672 8.86 25.36 15.82
CA SER A 672 8.59 23.92 15.93
C SER A 672 7.44 23.60 16.88
N ASP A 673 7.42 24.23 18.07
CA ASP A 673 6.34 24.03 19.05
C ASP A 673 4.99 24.55 18.53
N ILE A 674 4.99 25.61 17.73
CA ILE A 674 3.77 26.18 17.11
C ILE A 674 3.25 25.27 16.00
N TYR A 675 4.10 24.85 15.06
CA TYR A 675 3.69 24.01 13.93
C TYR A 675 3.24 22.61 14.40
N GLY A 676 3.92 22.07 15.41
CA GLY A 676 3.58 20.77 16.01
C GLY A 676 2.56 20.84 17.13
N CYS A 677 2.05 22.02 17.50
CA CYS A 677 1.15 22.20 18.63
C CYS A 677 1.60 21.47 19.90
N ALA A 678 2.86 21.71 20.25
CA ALA A 678 3.60 21.00 21.26
C ALA A 678 4.26 21.98 22.26
N GLY A 679 4.95 21.41 23.25
CA GLY A 679 5.63 22.19 24.27
C GLY A 679 4.69 22.80 25.33
N PRO A 680 5.23 23.58 26.26
CA PRO A 680 4.53 24.00 27.47
C PRO A 680 3.42 25.03 27.23
N ILE A 681 3.40 25.67 26.06
CA ILE A 681 2.50 26.78 25.73
C ILE A 681 1.48 26.39 24.65
N TYR A 682 1.94 25.71 23.59
CA TYR A 682 1.13 25.40 22.41
C TYR A 682 0.56 23.96 22.44
N GLY A 683 0.85 23.18 23.48
CA GLY A 683 0.35 21.83 23.70
C GLY A 683 -1.11 21.73 24.18
N LEU A 684 -1.93 22.76 24.00
CA LEU A 684 -3.33 22.78 24.40
C LEU A 684 -4.22 23.04 23.18
N SER A 685 -5.36 22.34 23.12
CA SER A 685 -6.41 22.59 22.11
C SER A 685 -7.20 23.86 22.44
N GLY A 686 -7.41 24.73 21.45
CA GLY A 686 -8.26 25.92 21.52
C GLY A 686 -9.75 25.60 21.75
N TYR A 687 -10.13 24.34 21.52
CA TYR A 687 -11.47 23.80 21.75
C TYR A 687 -11.69 23.32 23.18
N SER A 688 -10.64 23.30 24.02
CA SER A 688 -10.77 22.97 25.44
C SER A 688 -11.34 24.14 26.24
N ARG A 689 -12.27 23.89 27.17
CA ARG A 689 -12.88 24.92 28.04
C ARG A 689 -11.89 25.78 28.83
N ASN A 690 -10.70 25.26 29.09
CA ASN A 690 -9.62 25.95 29.81
C ASN A 690 -8.57 26.54 28.86
N ALA A 691 -8.84 26.59 27.56
CA ALA A 691 -7.93 27.17 26.58
C ALA A 691 -7.76 28.66 26.87
N GLU A 692 -6.50 29.09 26.95
CA GLU A 692 -6.10 30.49 27.02
C GLU A 692 -5.63 30.96 25.63
N ASP A 693 -5.19 32.22 25.53
CA ASP A 693 -4.71 32.86 24.28
C ASP A 693 -3.40 32.23 23.72
N THR A 694 -3.00 31.06 24.21
CA THR A 694 -1.80 30.33 23.82
C THR A 694 -2.07 28.99 23.12
N ALA A 695 -3.33 28.55 23.08
CA ALA A 695 -3.73 27.26 22.53
C ALA A 695 -3.66 27.18 20.99
N CYS A 696 -3.49 25.96 20.46
CA CYS A 696 -3.55 25.65 19.03
C CYS A 696 -4.97 25.39 18.53
N GLY A 697 -5.26 25.73 17.28
CA GLY A 697 -6.52 25.40 16.62
C GLY A 697 -7.52 26.55 16.56
N CYS A 698 -8.79 26.20 16.36
CA CYS A 698 -9.88 27.12 16.02
C CYS A 698 -9.71 27.97 14.73
N PRO A 699 -9.13 27.46 13.63
CA PRO A 699 -9.13 28.18 12.37
C PRO A 699 -10.57 28.42 11.86
N ASP A 700 -10.80 29.59 11.26
CA ASP A 700 -12.06 29.91 10.58
C ASP A 700 -11.93 29.56 9.10
N TRP A 701 -12.09 28.27 8.77
CA TRP A 701 -11.93 27.76 7.41
C TRP A 701 -12.84 28.44 6.37
N PRO A 702 -14.14 28.68 6.63
CA PRO A 702 -15.02 29.41 5.71
C PRO A 702 -14.54 30.84 5.46
N ALA A 703 -14.05 31.56 6.49
CA ALA A 703 -13.48 32.89 6.29
C ALA A 703 -12.21 32.89 5.42
N LEU A 704 -11.54 31.74 5.30
CA LEU A 704 -10.37 31.50 4.45
C LEU A 704 -10.73 30.93 3.07
N GLY A 705 -12.03 30.82 2.77
CA GLY A 705 -12.55 30.31 1.50
C GLY A 705 -12.44 28.79 1.35
N ILE A 706 -12.46 28.05 2.45
CA ILE A 706 -12.41 26.59 2.48
C ILE A 706 -13.75 26.09 3.02
N ASN A 707 -14.42 25.22 2.27
CA ASN A 707 -15.72 24.68 2.63
C ASN A 707 -15.58 23.52 3.63
N ALA A 708 -15.21 23.90 4.86
CA ALA A 708 -15.16 23.04 6.03
C ALA A 708 -15.80 23.80 7.21
N PRO A 709 -16.52 23.12 8.12
CA PRO A 709 -17.16 23.78 9.25
C PRO A 709 -16.21 24.64 10.07
N SER A 710 -16.61 25.89 10.34
CA SER A 710 -16.06 26.69 11.44
C SER A 710 -16.85 26.39 12.71
N GLU A 711 -16.18 26.09 13.82
CA GLU A 711 -16.92 25.83 15.06
C GLU A 711 -17.36 27.09 15.81
N SER A 712 -18.55 26.97 16.42
CA SER A 712 -19.22 28.01 17.21
C SER A 712 -18.71 28.11 18.66
N THR A 713 -17.93 27.12 19.13
CA THR A 713 -17.44 27.03 20.52
C THR A 713 -15.92 26.92 20.60
N CYS A 714 -15.21 27.90 20.04
CA CYS A 714 -13.80 28.11 20.38
C CYS A 714 -13.67 28.81 21.74
N TYR A 715 -12.89 28.23 22.66
CA TYR A 715 -12.69 28.79 24.00
C TYR A 715 -11.42 29.65 24.11
N GLY A 716 -10.39 29.37 23.29
CA GLY A 716 -9.15 30.15 23.24
C GLY A 716 -8.58 30.17 21.83
N LYS A 717 -8.26 31.38 21.34
CA LYS A 717 -7.62 31.59 20.04
C LYS A 717 -6.25 32.19 20.24
N ASN A 718 -5.22 31.56 19.67
CA ASN A 718 -3.88 32.11 19.67
C ASN A 718 -3.59 32.84 18.35
N PRO A 719 -3.53 34.20 18.36
CA PRO A 719 -3.30 34.97 17.14
C PRO A 719 -1.90 34.73 16.53
N TYR A 720 -0.94 34.24 17.31
CA TYR A 720 0.39 33.90 16.79
C TYR A 720 0.37 32.56 16.05
N TRP A 721 -0.35 31.57 16.57
CA TRP A 721 -0.56 30.31 15.86
C TRP A 721 -1.36 30.54 14.58
N GLU A 722 -2.43 31.34 14.64
CA GLU A 722 -3.21 31.72 13.45
C GLU A 722 -2.34 32.43 12.40
N ALA A 723 -1.46 33.35 12.81
CA ALA A 723 -0.60 34.07 11.88
C ALA A 723 0.56 33.23 11.31
N LEU A 724 1.01 32.18 12.02
CA LEU A 724 2.17 31.39 11.63
C LEU A 724 1.80 30.04 11.00
N SER A 725 0.89 29.27 11.60
CA SER A 725 0.56 27.92 11.13
C SER A 725 -0.49 27.92 10.04
N VAL A 726 -1.60 28.65 10.23
CA VAL A 726 -2.77 28.57 9.34
C VAL A 726 -2.43 28.87 7.86
N PRO A 727 -1.60 29.88 7.51
CA PRO A 727 -1.18 30.10 6.12
C PRO A 727 -0.62 28.86 5.44
N TRP A 728 0.16 28.06 6.17
CA TRP A 728 0.79 26.84 5.66
C TRP A 728 -0.10 25.61 5.73
N LEU A 729 -1.25 25.67 6.39
CA LEU A 729 -2.18 24.55 6.50
C LEU A 729 -3.30 24.63 5.46
N LYS A 730 -3.55 25.82 4.90
CA LYS A 730 -4.60 26.06 3.90
C LYS A 730 -4.50 25.14 2.69
N TYR A 731 -3.29 24.88 2.19
CA TYR A 731 -3.13 24.05 0.98
C TYR A 731 -3.53 22.59 1.25
N LEU A 732 -3.14 22.01 2.39
CA LEU A 732 -3.60 20.68 2.83
C LEU A 732 -5.11 20.66 3.02
N LYS A 733 -5.65 21.66 3.72
CA LYS A 733 -7.07 21.69 4.06
C LYS A 733 -7.97 21.92 2.85
N ARG A 734 -7.49 22.65 1.83
CA ARG A 734 -8.16 22.78 0.53
C ARG A 734 -8.15 21.46 -0.24
N ALA A 735 -7.01 20.77 -0.26
CA ALA A 735 -6.89 19.49 -0.93
C ALA A 735 -7.80 18.43 -0.30
N CYS A 736 -7.96 18.46 1.04
CA CYS A 736 -8.86 17.56 1.74
C CYS A 736 -9.52 18.23 2.96
N PRO A 737 -10.73 18.81 2.80
CA PRO A 737 -11.46 19.48 3.87
C PRO A 737 -11.81 18.57 5.06
N THR A 738 -11.92 17.26 4.84
CA THR A 738 -12.27 16.27 5.86
C THR A 738 -11.06 15.68 6.59
N ALA A 739 -9.83 16.05 6.22
CA ALA A 739 -8.61 15.50 6.84
C ALA A 739 -8.02 16.41 7.90
N TYR A 740 -7.43 15.81 8.94
CA TYR A 740 -6.64 16.53 9.93
C TYR A 740 -5.39 17.11 9.31
N CYS A 741 -5.24 18.43 9.36
CA CYS A 741 -4.04 19.11 8.86
C CYS A 741 -3.05 19.48 9.98
N PHE A 742 -3.51 19.52 11.23
CA PHE A 742 -2.71 19.83 12.42
C PHE A 742 -3.29 19.13 13.66
N PRO A 743 -2.52 18.99 14.76
CA PRO A 743 -3.06 18.43 16.00
C PRO A 743 -4.24 19.26 16.51
N TYR A 744 -5.33 18.60 16.94
CA TYR A 744 -6.58 19.25 17.35
C TYR A 744 -7.43 19.83 16.21
N ASP A 745 -7.31 19.37 14.96
CA ASP A 745 -8.26 19.72 13.86
C ASP A 745 -9.57 18.90 13.89
N ASP A 746 -10.03 18.54 15.09
CA ASP A 746 -11.08 17.57 15.37
C ASP A 746 -12.44 17.98 14.81
N HIS A 747 -12.83 19.22 15.05
CA HIS A 747 -14.14 19.71 14.65
C HIS A 747 -14.44 19.70 13.15
N SER A 748 -13.40 19.70 12.31
CA SER A 748 -13.58 19.63 10.86
C SER A 748 -13.26 18.27 10.26
N SER A 749 -12.75 17.32 11.07
CA SER A 749 -12.07 16.13 10.55
C SER A 749 -12.30 14.83 11.35
N THR A 750 -12.95 14.87 12.52
CA THR A 750 -13.29 13.66 13.30
C THR A 750 -14.66 13.13 12.90
N PHE A 751 -14.70 11.85 12.54
CA PHE A 751 -15.93 11.15 12.22
C PHE A 751 -16.26 10.13 13.30
N VAL A 752 -17.55 9.84 13.46
CA VAL A 752 -18.02 8.87 14.45
C VAL A 752 -19.02 7.91 13.84
N CYS A 753 -18.98 6.64 14.26
CA CYS A 753 -19.94 5.66 13.77
C CYS A 753 -20.25 4.57 14.80
N ARG A 754 -21.46 4.01 14.70
CA ARG A 754 -21.94 2.87 15.50
C ARG A 754 -23.05 2.15 14.74
N ASN A 755 -23.10 0.82 14.87
CA ASN A 755 -24.24 0.00 14.43
C ASN A 755 -25.49 0.23 15.28
N GLU A 756 -26.67 0.13 14.67
CA GLU A 756 -27.92 -0.10 15.41
C GLU A 756 -27.99 -1.55 15.87
N ASP A 757 -28.21 -1.77 17.17
CA ASP A 757 -28.61 -3.09 17.65
C ASP A 757 -30.06 -3.35 17.20
N GLU A 758 -30.35 -4.51 16.60
CA GLU A 758 -31.69 -4.94 16.14
C GLU A 758 -32.78 -4.82 17.23
N ASN A 759 -32.38 -4.74 18.51
CA ASN A 759 -33.28 -4.68 19.67
C ASN A 759 -33.44 -3.28 20.29
N ASN A 760 -32.81 -2.24 19.72
CA ASN A 760 -32.84 -0.87 20.27
C ASN A 760 -32.38 -0.82 21.74
N ASP A 761 -31.55 -1.79 22.14
CA ASP A 761 -31.02 -1.93 23.49
C ASP A 761 -29.71 -1.15 23.55
N HIS A 762 -29.73 0.01 24.20
CA HIS A 762 -28.58 0.91 24.28
C HIS A 762 -27.38 0.32 25.07
N ASP A 763 -27.48 -0.91 25.58
CA ASP A 763 -26.42 -1.70 26.22
C ASP A 763 -25.53 -2.47 25.21
N GLY A 764 -25.84 -2.47 23.90
CA GLY A 764 -25.19 -3.35 22.92
C GLY A 764 -23.76 -2.95 22.51
N LYS A 765 -22.97 -3.97 22.19
CA LYS A 765 -21.58 -3.85 21.74
C LYS A 765 -21.54 -3.24 20.34
N ASN A 766 -20.60 -2.34 20.09
CA ASN A 766 -20.41 -1.82 18.74
C ASN A 766 -19.60 -2.84 17.91
N SER A 767 -20.09 -3.17 16.72
CA SER A 767 -19.52 -4.15 15.78
C SER A 767 -19.19 -3.55 14.40
N MET A 768 -19.13 -2.22 14.26
CA MET A 768 -18.79 -1.57 12.98
C MET A 768 -17.46 -2.09 12.44
N SER A 769 -17.49 -2.45 11.15
CA SER A 769 -16.30 -2.72 10.32
C SER A 769 -16.09 -1.56 9.36
N TYR A 770 -14.88 -1.44 8.80
CA TYR A 770 -14.52 -0.29 7.97
C TYR A 770 -13.71 -0.73 6.75
N THR A 771 -13.98 -0.08 5.62
CA THR A 771 -13.16 -0.10 4.42
C THR A 771 -12.18 1.07 4.43
N ILE A 772 -10.93 0.83 4.08
CA ILE A 772 -9.89 1.84 3.84
C ILE A 772 -9.49 1.73 2.38
N GLU A 773 -9.66 2.79 1.61
CA GLU A 773 -9.28 2.83 0.20
C GLU A 773 -8.09 3.78 0.01
N PHE A 774 -7.01 3.27 -0.56
CA PHE A 774 -5.88 4.07 -1.00
C PHE A 774 -6.09 4.54 -2.44
N CYS A 775 -5.81 5.82 -2.70
CA CYS A 775 -6.02 6.47 -3.99
C CYS A 775 -7.48 6.40 -4.50
N PRO A 776 -8.50 6.85 -3.75
CA PRO A 776 -9.89 6.86 -4.20
C PRO A 776 -10.07 7.71 -5.46
N GLY A 777 -10.76 7.18 -6.48
CA GLY A 777 -10.99 7.87 -7.75
C GLY A 777 -9.69 8.27 -8.47
N ASP A 778 -9.65 9.48 -9.05
CA ASP A 778 -8.47 10.01 -9.77
C ASP A 778 -7.45 10.71 -8.84
N SER A 779 -7.61 10.55 -7.51
CA SER A 779 -6.89 11.34 -6.50
C SER A 779 -5.36 11.20 -6.55
N GLN A 780 -4.84 10.06 -7.03
CA GLN A 780 -3.39 9.87 -7.15
C GLN A 780 -2.77 10.74 -8.24
N GLY A 781 -3.47 10.95 -9.36
CA GLY A 781 -3.01 11.88 -10.41
C GLY A 781 -2.97 13.32 -9.91
N ASN A 782 -3.99 13.71 -9.13
CA ASN A 782 -4.06 15.02 -8.49
C ASN A 782 -2.92 15.25 -7.48
N LEU A 783 -2.60 14.24 -6.67
CA LEU A 783 -1.49 14.30 -5.71
C LEU A 783 -0.15 14.53 -6.42
N LEU A 784 0.08 13.77 -7.49
CA LEU A 784 1.37 13.70 -8.18
C LEU A 784 1.53 14.77 -9.28
N GLU A 785 0.49 15.55 -9.54
CA GLU A 785 0.44 16.59 -10.59
C GLU A 785 0.70 16.04 -12.00
N TRP A 786 0.08 14.91 -12.33
CA TRP A 786 0.25 14.18 -13.59
C TRP A 786 -0.50 14.80 -14.79
#